data_AF-A0A938UR25-F1
#
_entry.id   AF-A0A938UR25-F1
#
_cell.length_a   1.000
_cell.length_b   1.000
_cell.length_c   1.000
_cell.angle_alpha   90.00
_cell.angle_beta   90.00
_cell.angle_gamma   90.00
#
_symmetry.space_group_name_H-M   'P 1'
#
loop_
_entity.id
_entity.type
_entity.pdbx_description
1 polymer ?
#
loop_
_entity_poly.entity_id
_entity_poly.type
_entity_poly.pdbx_seq_one_letter_code
_entity_poly.pdbx_strand_id
1 'polypeptide(L)'
;MALPRDFCADAPTGPWLLSGNEAIVRGGVEARVQVVSGYPGTPASEIGDTFARIRAELGIDFEYAVNEKVALESAFAAALCGARSLCSFKHLGLNAAADPLSTIPYLGVRGGMVIVAAADPGCQTSPNEQDHRYLAQMLGLPALEPADPAEALQLTRAAFDLSEACQLPVLLRPTARLCHGRAKVVAGARLPTRSPTAFVRDPGGLLPVPQHARAMRERLTQRLALAEAWWDKSGFVRATPGDGRIGVIAAGVPRNAVHLALDHLRQTVPVLELAALHPLPTAALASFAWALDEVLVVEELSPYLEDAVAALAQRLGVRIRVRGKRDGLVPWTGELTTEAVDDALRSVLALAGPALGSASRAPGPAADRPSLVAPARPPVLCAGCPHRASFHAATAVFGAGTVVVNDIGCYTLGALPPHGAGDVLLAMGSSIPLAATLARTTGQRTVAFIGDSTFLHAGMPGLLQAVERADEVVVVVLDNHTTAMTGLQPSAAARTRNLLAIVRALGVDQAAEVDVRDGRALTLALHAARRQSGVSVVIAAGPCARLSAARPAPAPTLDPDRCHTCGMREAGLPCGLAPSPTVQRRAATLRTIAGAIGADQPRTSPCSTACPLGICVPAYVGAIAAGELDRALQAVGARAALPSLCAHLCHRPCEAVCAASQGRAPVAINALKRYLTETGARATVVSPAPMGPSVAIVGAGPAGLACAAELVRRGYRPALYDARERPGGMVAHAVPAARMPRAVLERDIAAVLDLGVRFFGGVRLGREVTLDGLRAQGHAAVVLALGARLSAVPAVHGADLAGVDLALPFLSAVPDVAGQRVLVVGGGDVALDVARESLRRGAATATVVCPEPREDMSAAPDALALGEAEGVVVRAGCAVVRLEGPGAVHRAVVGSVVGLDRGPPLRWTALANETAALADRVVFAIGQRVDTADCGLPQVVVGTDGRLLADTHGRTGLAWLFAAGDAVTGPSTVTQAMASGVRTAWALDVALAGDRPVDPCRAPLPQGQTRHRPSPIAVLPRFGEIDVPTAAEAATEAERCRLCGLCANCTACVDLLGCPAIVGGEGVPSLRGDLCNGCGLCVHACVNGALAVPP
;
A
#
# COMPACT_ATOMS: atom_id res chain seq x y z
N MET A 1 48.42 -19.07 -2.59
CA MET A 1 49.19 -18.15 -3.46
C MET A 1 48.46 -16.82 -3.51
N ALA A 2 49.16 -15.70 -3.67
CA ALA A 2 48.52 -14.39 -3.79
C ALA A 2 47.82 -14.25 -5.15
N LEU A 3 46.61 -13.67 -5.16
CA LEU A 3 45.92 -13.33 -6.41
C LEU A 3 46.74 -12.28 -7.20
N PRO A 4 46.62 -12.25 -8.54
CA PRO A 4 47.18 -11.17 -9.35
C PRO A 4 46.76 -9.78 -8.84
N ARG A 5 47.65 -8.78 -8.91
CA ARG A 5 47.37 -7.43 -8.38
C ARG A 5 46.19 -6.75 -9.07
N ASP A 6 45.98 -7.02 -10.35
CA ASP A 6 44.89 -6.50 -11.16
C ASP A 6 43.70 -7.48 -11.28
N PHE A 7 43.61 -8.49 -10.39
CA PHE A 7 42.52 -9.47 -10.38
C PHE A 7 41.12 -8.84 -10.26
N CYS A 8 41.00 -7.71 -9.57
CA CYS A 8 39.75 -6.97 -9.37
C CYS A 8 39.51 -5.86 -10.41
N ALA A 9 40.48 -5.59 -11.28
CA ALA A 9 40.41 -4.49 -12.24
C ALA A 9 39.31 -4.68 -13.29
N ASP A 10 38.74 -3.56 -13.75
CA ASP A 10 37.74 -3.51 -14.83
C ASP A 10 38.27 -4.10 -16.13
N ALA A 11 39.52 -3.77 -16.47
CA ALA A 11 40.24 -4.25 -17.65
C ALA A 11 41.62 -4.78 -17.21
N PRO A 12 41.73 -6.08 -16.90
CA PRO A 12 43.00 -6.66 -16.46
C PRO A 12 44.01 -6.79 -17.61
N THR A 13 45.29 -6.87 -17.24
CA THR A 13 46.44 -6.91 -18.16
C THR A 13 47.02 -8.32 -18.35
N GLY A 14 46.26 -9.36 -17.98
CA GLY A 14 46.67 -10.77 -18.05
C GLY A 14 47.28 -11.18 -19.41
N PRO A 15 47.99 -12.31 -19.43
CA PRO A 15 47.51 -13.59 -18.90
C PRO A 15 47.99 -13.93 -17.48
N TRP A 16 47.18 -14.71 -16.74
CA TRP A 16 47.51 -15.22 -15.39
C TRP A 16 47.49 -16.74 -15.33
N LEU A 17 48.15 -17.32 -14.33
CA LEU A 17 48.04 -18.73 -13.99
C LEU A 17 47.01 -18.88 -12.86
N LEU A 18 45.81 -19.38 -13.19
CA LEU A 18 44.70 -19.53 -12.24
C LEU A 18 44.34 -21.01 -12.06
N SER A 19 43.88 -21.39 -10.87
CA SER A 19 43.18 -22.66 -10.68
C SER A 19 41.77 -22.63 -11.28
N GLY A 20 41.13 -23.78 -11.48
CA GLY A 20 39.72 -23.83 -11.88
C GLY A 20 38.81 -23.04 -10.95
N ASN A 21 39.01 -23.15 -9.62
CA ASN A 21 38.24 -22.39 -8.64
C ASN A 21 38.46 -20.86 -8.75
N GLU A 22 39.71 -20.41 -8.91
CA GLU A 22 40.03 -18.99 -9.11
C GLU A 22 39.45 -18.46 -10.44
N ALA A 23 39.41 -19.30 -11.47
CA ALA A 23 38.83 -18.96 -12.77
C ALA A 23 37.30 -18.83 -12.72
N ILE A 24 36.60 -19.71 -11.98
CA ILE A 24 35.16 -19.58 -11.71
C ILE A 24 34.87 -18.24 -11.02
N VAL A 25 35.65 -17.90 -9.98
CA VAL A 25 35.50 -16.62 -9.27
C VAL A 25 35.70 -15.44 -10.23
N ARG A 26 36.73 -15.48 -11.08
CA ARG A 26 36.95 -14.43 -12.09
C ARG A 26 35.80 -14.33 -13.07
N GLY A 27 35.22 -15.45 -13.51
CA GLY A 27 34.03 -15.46 -14.37
C GLY A 27 32.82 -14.78 -13.71
N GLY A 28 32.62 -15.00 -12.40
CA GLY A 28 31.62 -14.29 -11.61
C GLY A 28 31.89 -12.79 -11.48
N VAL A 29 33.15 -12.39 -11.30
CA VAL A 29 33.58 -10.98 -11.27
C VAL A 29 33.32 -10.29 -12.61
N GLU A 30 33.66 -10.94 -13.73
CA GLU A 30 33.39 -10.41 -15.07
C GLU A 30 31.89 -10.29 -15.35
N ALA A 31 31.10 -11.22 -14.81
CA ALA A 31 29.65 -11.19 -14.89
C ALA A 31 28.98 -10.20 -13.93
N ARG A 32 29.73 -9.48 -13.07
CA ARG A 32 29.20 -8.57 -12.03
C ARG A 32 28.25 -9.27 -11.06
N VAL A 33 28.64 -10.41 -10.52
CA VAL A 33 27.90 -11.05 -9.42
C VAL A 33 27.81 -10.07 -8.23
N GLN A 34 26.65 -10.00 -7.59
CA GLN A 34 26.35 -9.04 -6.53
C GLN A 34 26.19 -9.73 -5.17
N VAL A 35 25.60 -10.93 -5.17
CA VAL A 35 25.39 -11.73 -3.97
C VAL A 35 26.01 -13.11 -4.16
N VAL A 36 26.89 -13.52 -3.25
CA VAL A 36 27.54 -14.82 -3.27
C VAL A 36 27.30 -15.51 -1.93
N SER A 37 26.78 -16.73 -1.95
CA SER A 37 26.54 -17.52 -0.75
C SER A 37 27.12 -18.92 -0.92
N GLY A 38 27.68 -19.51 0.12
CA GLY A 38 28.26 -20.85 0.00
C GLY A 38 28.39 -21.56 1.32
N TYR A 39 28.69 -22.85 1.26
CA TYR A 39 29.05 -23.64 2.44
C TYR A 39 30.44 -24.24 2.25
N PRO A 40 31.30 -24.27 3.28
CA PRO A 40 32.66 -24.79 3.15
C PRO A 40 32.68 -26.27 2.70
N GLY A 41 33.45 -26.59 1.66
CA GLY A 41 33.62 -27.97 1.21
C GLY A 41 34.58 -28.12 0.03
N THR A 42 35.57 -29.01 0.18
CA THR A 42 36.50 -29.41 -0.88
C THR A 42 35.77 -30.33 -1.89
N PRO A 43 36.01 -30.20 -3.20
CA PRO A 43 37.03 -29.39 -3.89
C PRO A 43 36.62 -27.95 -4.24
N ALA A 44 35.52 -27.39 -3.70
CA ALA A 44 35.04 -26.04 -4.01
C ALA A 44 35.57 -24.92 -3.10
N SER A 45 36.38 -25.25 -2.08
CA SER A 45 36.75 -24.36 -0.97
C SER A 45 37.31 -23.00 -1.41
N GLU A 46 38.20 -22.98 -2.40
CA GLU A 46 38.88 -21.75 -2.84
C GLU A 46 37.94 -20.74 -3.52
N ILE A 47 36.74 -21.15 -3.95
CA ILE A 47 35.74 -20.23 -4.50
C ILE A 47 35.29 -19.25 -3.41
N GLY A 48 34.83 -19.79 -2.26
CA GLY A 48 34.38 -18.99 -1.13
C GLY A 48 35.51 -18.13 -0.55
N ASP A 49 36.70 -18.71 -0.35
CA ASP A 49 37.85 -17.98 0.19
C ASP A 49 38.29 -16.83 -0.71
N THR A 50 38.19 -17.00 -2.03
CA THR A 50 38.53 -15.94 -2.99
C THR A 50 37.50 -14.83 -2.97
N PHE A 51 36.20 -15.14 -2.99
CA PHE A 51 35.16 -14.12 -2.83
C PHE A 51 35.28 -13.37 -1.49
N ALA A 52 35.54 -14.08 -0.39
CA ALA A 52 35.73 -13.49 0.92
C ALA A 52 36.84 -12.42 0.94
N ARG A 53 37.95 -12.66 0.21
CA ARG A 53 39.08 -11.71 0.10
C ARG A 53 38.77 -10.48 -0.73
N ILE A 54 38.03 -10.64 -1.84
CA ILE A 54 37.81 -9.56 -2.83
C ILE A 54 36.51 -8.77 -2.60
N ARG A 55 35.62 -9.25 -1.71
CA ARG A 55 34.27 -8.70 -1.56
C ARG A 55 34.21 -7.19 -1.28
N ALA A 56 35.12 -6.68 -0.44
CA ALA A 56 35.11 -5.27 -0.02
C ALA A 56 35.54 -4.34 -1.15
N GLU A 57 36.48 -4.78 -1.99
CA GLU A 57 36.96 -4.03 -3.15
C GLU A 57 35.91 -3.97 -4.27
N LEU A 58 35.12 -5.03 -4.41
CA LEU A 58 34.15 -5.17 -5.50
C LEU A 58 32.70 -4.85 -5.09
N GLY A 59 32.44 -4.60 -3.81
CA GLY A 59 31.09 -4.36 -3.29
C GLY A 59 30.16 -5.57 -3.39
N ILE A 60 30.70 -6.78 -3.24
CA ILE A 60 29.94 -8.04 -3.31
C ILE A 60 29.42 -8.38 -1.90
N ASP A 61 28.13 -8.69 -1.75
CA ASP A 61 27.60 -9.29 -0.52
C ASP A 61 27.97 -10.77 -0.51
N PHE A 62 28.94 -11.15 0.32
CA PHE A 62 29.42 -12.52 0.44
C PHE A 62 29.10 -13.10 1.81
N GLU A 63 28.66 -14.36 1.83
CA GLU A 63 28.45 -15.12 3.07
C GLU A 63 28.88 -16.59 2.96
N TYR A 64 29.42 -17.12 4.06
CA TYR A 64 29.34 -18.54 4.36
C TYR A 64 28.04 -18.77 5.13
N ALA A 65 27.13 -19.53 4.54
CA ALA A 65 25.86 -19.86 5.18
C ALA A 65 26.06 -20.97 6.23
N VAL A 66 25.08 -21.12 7.11
CA VAL A 66 25.09 -22.15 8.15
C VAL A 66 24.98 -23.58 7.60
N ASN A 67 24.44 -23.75 6.38
CA ASN A 67 24.42 -24.99 5.62
C ASN A 67 24.12 -24.71 4.13
N GLU A 68 24.18 -25.74 3.28
CA GLU A 68 23.96 -25.64 1.83
C GLU A 68 22.53 -25.25 1.45
N LYS A 69 21.53 -25.67 2.25
CA LYS A 69 20.13 -25.30 2.04
C LYS A 69 19.95 -23.79 2.16
N VAL A 70 20.40 -23.20 3.27
CA VAL A 70 20.33 -21.76 3.51
C VAL A 70 21.18 -21.00 2.49
N ALA A 71 22.33 -21.54 2.08
CA ALA A 71 23.17 -20.94 1.03
C ALA A 71 22.41 -20.76 -0.29
N LEU A 72 21.71 -21.82 -0.72
CA LEU A 72 20.93 -21.81 -1.95
C LEU A 72 19.72 -20.87 -1.83
N GLU A 73 19.04 -20.84 -0.68
CA GLU A 73 17.89 -19.98 -0.41
C GLU A 73 18.26 -18.48 -0.45
N SER A 74 19.38 -18.09 0.18
CA SER A 74 19.89 -16.72 0.10
C SER A 74 20.22 -16.30 -1.34
N ALA A 75 20.94 -17.14 -2.09
CA ALA A 75 21.29 -16.84 -3.48
C ALA A 75 20.03 -16.70 -4.35
N PHE A 76 19.01 -17.53 -4.12
CA PHE A 76 17.73 -17.44 -4.82
C PHE A 76 16.94 -16.16 -4.49
N ALA A 77 16.88 -15.76 -3.22
CA ALA A 77 16.23 -14.50 -2.82
C ALA A 77 16.84 -13.28 -3.50
N ALA A 78 18.17 -13.22 -3.61
CA ALA A 78 18.85 -12.14 -4.35
C ALA A 78 18.45 -12.14 -5.83
N ALA A 79 18.39 -13.32 -6.45
CA ALA A 79 17.97 -13.48 -7.85
C ALA A 79 16.50 -13.06 -8.08
N LEU A 80 15.61 -13.22 -7.10
CA LEU A 80 14.22 -12.71 -7.19
C LEU A 80 14.14 -11.18 -7.24
N CYS A 81 15.09 -10.48 -6.61
CA CYS A 81 15.25 -9.03 -6.70
C CYS A 81 15.96 -8.57 -7.99
N GLY A 82 16.31 -9.49 -8.89
CA GLY A 82 17.02 -9.15 -10.11
C GLY A 82 18.54 -8.98 -9.94
N ALA A 83 19.09 -9.28 -8.76
CA ALA A 83 20.54 -9.28 -8.55
C ALA A 83 21.15 -10.56 -9.15
N ARG A 84 22.34 -10.45 -9.75
CA ARG A 84 23.10 -11.65 -10.14
C ARG A 84 23.66 -12.33 -8.90
N SER A 85 23.39 -13.62 -8.74
CA SER A 85 23.80 -14.38 -7.57
C SER A 85 24.53 -15.69 -7.88
N LEU A 86 25.45 -16.09 -7.00
CA LEU A 86 26.19 -17.35 -7.10
C LEU A 86 26.07 -18.13 -5.80
N CYS A 87 25.80 -19.43 -5.91
CA CYS A 87 25.85 -20.37 -4.80
C CYS A 87 26.96 -21.40 -5.02
N SER A 88 27.79 -21.71 -4.00
CA SER A 88 28.89 -22.67 -4.15
C SER A 88 29.04 -23.62 -2.96
N PHE A 89 29.18 -24.92 -3.26
CA PHE A 89 29.51 -25.97 -2.30
C PHE A 89 30.01 -27.23 -3.02
N LYS A 90 30.48 -28.23 -2.26
CA LYS A 90 30.79 -29.56 -2.82
C LYS A 90 29.52 -30.29 -3.25
N HIS A 91 29.65 -31.25 -4.14
CA HIS A 91 28.53 -31.92 -4.79
C HIS A 91 27.47 -32.53 -3.84
N LEU A 92 27.89 -33.13 -2.72
CA LEU A 92 26.99 -33.67 -1.70
C LEU A 92 26.01 -32.63 -1.15
N GLY A 93 26.41 -31.36 -1.16
CA GLY A 93 25.61 -30.21 -0.75
C GLY A 93 24.32 -30.07 -1.56
N LEU A 94 24.30 -30.53 -2.81
CA LEU A 94 23.07 -30.55 -3.62
C LEU A 94 21.99 -31.44 -3.01
N ASN A 95 22.34 -32.51 -2.27
CA ASN A 95 21.35 -33.33 -1.58
C ASN A 95 20.75 -32.59 -0.39
N ALA A 96 21.58 -31.88 0.38
CA ALA A 96 21.12 -31.06 1.49
C ALA A 96 20.24 -29.89 1.02
N ALA A 97 20.57 -29.32 -0.15
CA ALA A 97 19.83 -28.25 -0.79
C ALA A 97 18.73 -28.73 -1.77
N ALA A 98 18.51 -30.05 -1.91
CA ALA A 98 17.61 -30.61 -2.92
C ALA A 98 16.15 -30.16 -2.73
N ASP A 99 15.73 -29.96 -1.48
CA ASP A 99 14.40 -29.51 -1.11
C ASP A 99 14.06 -28.15 -1.78
N PRO A 100 14.74 -27.03 -1.49
CA PRO A 100 14.50 -25.78 -2.23
C PRO A 100 14.86 -25.89 -3.72
N LEU A 101 15.93 -26.61 -4.09
CA LEU A 101 16.33 -26.75 -5.50
C LEU A 101 15.24 -27.39 -6.37
N SER A 102 14.41 -28.26 -5.80
CA SER A 102 13.33 -28.92 -6.53
C SER A 102 12.19 -28.00 -6.93
N THR A 103 12.01 -26.89 -6.20
CA THR A 103 10.93 -25.92 -6.41
C THR A 103 11.42 -24.68 -7.17
N ILE A 104 12.69 -24.27 -7.02
CA ILE A 104 13.26 -23.09 -7.70
C ILE A 104 12.97 -23.07 -9.23
N PRO A 105 13.12 -24.16 -10.01
CA PRO A 105 12.86 -24.15 -11.45
C PRO A 105 11.41 -23.79 -11.83
N TYR A 106 10.43 -24.13 -10.96
CA TYR A 106 9.03 -23.77 -11.16
C TYR A 106 8.83 -22.26 -11.04
N LEU A 107 9.43 -21.63 -10.02
CA LEU A 107 9.36 -20.18 -9.81
C LEU A 107 10.15 -19.45 -10.90
N GLY A 108 11.35 -19.93 -11.19
CA GLY A 108 12.34 -19.29 -12.05
C GLY A 108 13.05 -18.14 -11.35
N VAL A 109 14.01 -17.53 -12.06
CA VAL A 109 14.84 -16.43 -11.55
C VAL A 109 14.65 -15.16 -12.39
N ARG A 110 14.87 -13.99 -11.79
CA ARG A 110 14.81 -12.69 -12.49
C ARG A 110 16.21 -12.16 -12.81
N GLY A 111 17.11 -12.21 -11.83
CA GLY A 111 18.54 -12.02 -12.02
C GLY A 111 19.22 -13.34 -12.32
N GLY A 112 20.33 -13.32 -13.05
CA GLY A 112 21.07 -14.54 -13.36
C GLY A 112 21.58 -15.23 -12.09
N MET A 113 21.33 -16.53 -11.97
CA MET A 113 21.73 -17.34 -10.82
C MET A 113 22.57 -18.54 -11.28
N VAL A 114 23.75 -18.69 -10.67
CA VAL A 114 24.66 -19.82 -10.94
C VAL A 114 24.85 -20.66 -9.69
N ILE A 115 24.72 -21.97 -9.81
CA ILE A 115 24.95 -22.95 -8.74
C ILE A 115 26.20 -23.73 -9.09
N VAL A 116 27.26 -23.59 -8.30
CA VAL A 116 28.51 -24.33 -8.46
C VAL A 116 28.49 -25.53 -7.52
N ALA A 117 28.45 -26.73 -8.10
CA ALA A 117 28.49 -27.98 -7.35
C ALA A 117 29.71 -28.80 -7.78
N ALA A 118 30.80 -28.70 -7.04
CA ALA A 118 32.06 -29.32 -7.42
C ALA A 118 32.03 -30.84 -7.17
N ALA A 119 32.11 -31.62 -8.24
CA ALA A 119 32.11 -33.07 -8.24
C ALA A 119 33.47 -33.64 -7.85
N ASP A 120 33.45 -34.81 -7.21
CA ASP A 120 34.65 -35.52 -6.73
C ASP A 120 34.72 -36.95 -7.28
N PRO A 121 34.92 -37.15 -8.61
CA PRO A 121 35.20 -38.47 -9.17
C PRO A 121 36.42 -39.08 -8.49
N GLY A 122 36.34 -40.36 -8.13
CA GLY A 122 37.33 -41.09 -7.34
C GLY A 122 37.20 -40.90 -5.83
N CYS A 123 36.23 -40.11 -5.33
CA CYS A 123 36.00 -39.90 -3.90
C CYS A 123 37.24 -39.39 -3.13
N GLN A 124 38.02 -38.46 -3.68
CA GLN A 124 39.28 -38.05 -3.05
C GLN A 124 39.07 -37.41 -1.67
N THR A 125 37.94 -36.73 -1.51
CA THR A 125 37.56 -35.99 -0.29
C THR A 125 36.10 -36.23 0.14
N SER A 126 35.43 -37.20 -0.49
CA SER A 126 34.00 -37.43 -0.37
C SER A 126 33.65 -38.89 -0.07
N PRO A 127 32.56 -39.16 0.66
CA PRO A 127 32.10 -40.53 0.92
C PRO A 127 31.51 -41.25 -0.31
N ASN A 128 31.18 -40.53 -1.39
CA ASN A 128 30.64 -41.13 -2.62
C ASN A 128 30.87 -40.26 -3.87
N GLU A 129 30.71 -40.89 -5.04
CA GLU A 129 30.59 -40.26 -6.34
C GLU A 129 29.10 -40.08 -6.65
N GLN A 130 28.66 -38.86 -6.98
CA GLN A 130 27.28 -38.59 -7.41
C GLN A 130 27.26 -37.85 -8.73
N ASP A 131 26.34 -38.27 -9.60
CA ASP A 131 26.15 -37.70 -10.92
C ASP A 131 24.96 -36.74 -10.95
N HIS A 132 25.26 -35.45 -10.84
CA HIS A 132 24.27 -34.38 -10.77
C HIS A 132 23.64 -34.07 -12.14
N ARG A 133 24.07 -34.72 -13.23
CA ARG A 133 23.43 -34.58 -14.55
C ARG A 133 22.02 -35.17 -14.53
N TYR A 134 21.82 -36.29 -13.83
CA TYR A 134 20.47 -36.85 -13.61
C TYR A 134 19.64 -35.97 -12.69
N LEU A 135 20.25 -35.34 -11.69
CA LEU A 135 19.56 -34.39 -10.83
C LEU A 135 19.10 -33.17 -11.64
N ALA A 136 19.98 -32.63 -12.50
CA ALA A 136 19.64 -31.54 -13.40
C ALA A 136 18.52 -31.92 -14.38
N GLN A 137 18.56 -33.12 -14.95
CA GLN A 137 17.48 -33.64 -15.80
C GLN A 137 16.16 -33.82 -15.03
N MET A 138 16.21 -34.38 -13.83
CA MET A 138 15.04 -34.62 -12.99
C MET A 138 14.34 -33.31 -12.61
N LEU A 139 15.12 -32.29 -12.26
CA LEU A 139 14.62 -31.00 -11.80
C LEU A 139 14.37 -29.99 -12.93
N GLY A 140 14.89 -30.25 -14.13
CA GLY A 140 14.77 -29.35 -15.28
C GLY A 140 15.70 -28.14 -15.19
N LEU A 141 16.99 -28.38 -14.94
CA LEU A 141 18.01 -27.34 -14.75
C LEU A 141 19.03 -27.33 -15.89
N PRO A 142 19.31 -26.17 -16.52
CA PRO A 142 20.43 -26.05 -17.41
C PRO A 142 21.74 -26.45 -16.72
N ALA A 143 22.53 -27.33 -17.32
CA ALA A 143 23.77 -27.85 -16.72
C ALA A 143 24.97 -27.67 -17.65
N LEU A 144 26.05 -27.11 -17.12
CA LEU A 144 27.31 -26.83 -17.81
C LEU A 144 28.49 -27.50 -17.10
N GLU A 145 29.45 -27.99 -17.89
CA GLU A 145 30.64 -28.68 -17.38
C GLU A 145 31.93 -28.22 -18.09
N PRO A 146 32.80 -27.46 -17.39
CA PRO A 146 34.08 -27.01 -17.95
C PRO A 146 35.12 -28.14 -18.02
N ALA A 147 35.98 -28.11 -19.03
CA ALA A 147 37.12 -29.04 -19.20
C ALA A 147 38.44 -28.49 -18.67
N ASP A 148 38.61 -27.17 -18.62
CA ASP A 148 39.85 -26.52 -18.18
C ASP A 148 39.58 -25.16 -17.49
N PRO A 149 40.56 -24.56 -16.78
CA PRO A 149 40.36 -23.29 -16.09
C PRO A 149 39.99 -22.12 -17.00
N ALA A 150 40.43 -22.06 -18.26
CA ALA A 150 40.04 -20.98 -19.16
C ALA A 150 38.56 -21.10 -19.55
N GLU A 151 38.10 -22.30 -19.86
CA GLU A 151 36.69 -22.58 -20.12
C GLU A 151 35.82 -22.38 -18.86
N ALA A 152 36.34 -22.68 -17.66
CA ALA A 152 35.62 -22.45 -16.40
C ALA A 152 35.27 -20.97 -16.17
N LEU A 153 36.18 -20.04 -16.49
CA LEU A 153 35.91 -18.59 -16.48
C LEU A 153 34.81 -18.24 -17.49
N GLN A 154 34.98 -18.69 -18.74
CA GLN A 154 34.07 -18.37 -19.85
C GLN A 154 32.65 -18.89 -19.59
N LEU A 155 32.51 -20.15 -19.18
CA LEU A 155 31.23 -20.78 -18.88
C LEU A 155 30.57 -20.15 -17.65
N THR A 156 31.32 -19.79 -16.61
CA THR A 156 30.73 -19.10 -15.45
C THR A 156 30.12 -17.77 -15.85
N ARG A 157 30.84 -16.98 -16.65
CA ARG A 157 30.33 -15.69 -17.16
C ARG A 157 29.07 -15.90 -18.01
N ALA A 158 29.13 -16.84 -18.94
CA ALA A 158 28.03 -17.13 -19.85
C ALA A 158 26.83 -17.79 -19.16
N ALA A 159 27.04 -18.50 -18.04
CA ALA A 159 25.97 -19.09 -17.23
C ALA A 159 25.03 -18.02 -16.67
N PHE A 160 25.53 -16.83 -16.31
CA PHE A 160 24.67 -15.72 -15.89
C PHE A 160 23.78 -15.22 -17.03
N ASP A 161 24.34 -15.05 -18.23
CA ASP A 161 23.59 -14.58 -19.39
C ASP A 161 22.55 -15.62 -19.84
N LEU A 162 22.92 -16.90 -19.82
CA LEU A 162 22.00 -18.02 -20.05
C LEU A 162 20.87 -18.04 -19.00
N SER A 163 21.22 -17.90 -17.73
CA SER A 163 20.25 -17.93 -16.62
C SER A 163 19.20 -16.82 -16.78
N GLU A 164 19.62 -15.62 -17.18
CA GLU A 164 18.72 -14.51 -17.48
C GLU A 164 17.86 -14.77 -18.72
N ALA A 165 18.45 -15.34 -19.77
CA ALA A 165 17.76 -15.61 -21.02
C ALA A 165 16.66 -16.69 -20.89
N CYS A 166 16.93 -17.76 -20.12
CA CYS A 166 15.97 -18.84 -19.90
C CYS A 166 15.18 -18.72 -18.59
N GLN A 167 15.51 -17.76 -17.73
CA GLN A 167 14.90 -17.56 -16.41
C GLN A 167 14.98 -18.79 -15.48
N LEU A 168 16.04 -19.60 -15.61
CA LEU A 168 16.35 -20.75 -14.75
C LEU A 168 17.73 -20.57 -14.10
N PRO A 169 17.96 -21.06 -12.88
CA PRO A 169 19.32 -21.15 -12.36
C PRO A 169 20.13 -22.15 -13.19
N VAL A 170 21.42 -21.87 -13.38
CA VAL A 170 22.32 -22.73 -14.16
C VAL A 170 23.24 -23.49 -13.21
N LEU A 171 23.25 -24.82 -13.33
CA LEU A 171 24.16 -25.69 -12.62
C LEU A 171 25.52 -25.73 -13.34
N LEU A 172 26.56 -25.24 -12.70
CA LEU A 172 27.95 -25.38 -13.14
C LEU A 172 28.61 -26.52 -12.34
N ARG A 173 29.01 -27.59 -13.03
CA ARG A 173 29.62 -28.78 -12.41
C ARG A 173 31.12 -28.88 -12.77
N PRO A 174 32.04 -28.31 -11.99
CA PRO A 174 33.46 -28.61 -12.14
C PRO A 174 33.81 -29.95 -11.46
N THR A 175 34.91 -30.60 -11.86
CA THR A 175 35.46 -31.79 -11.18
C THR A 175 36.66 -31.44 -10.30
N ALA A 176 36.99 -32.28 -9.31
CA ALA A 176 38.12 -32.08 -8.38
C ALA A 176 39.44 -31.75 -9.10
N ARG A 177 39.73 -32.45 -10.21
CA ARG A 177 40.93 -32.23 -11.03
C ARG A 177 40.93 -30.85 -11.69
N LEU A 178 39.78 -30.36 -12.15
CA LEU A 178 39.64 -28.99 -12.67
C LEU A 178 39.78 -27.95 -11.55
N CYS A 179 39.09 -28.14 -10.43
CA CYS A 179 39.09 -27.22 -9.29
C CYS A 179 40.50 -26.86 -8.82
N HIS A 180 41.39 -27.87 -8.73
CA HIS A 180 42.78 -27.70 -8.29
C HIS A 180 43.79 -27.58 -9.43
N GLY A 181 43.43 -27.99 -10.65
CA GLY A 181 44.23 -27.85 -11.85
C GLY A 181 44.43 -26.38 -12.23
N ARG A 182 45.63 -26.04 -12.72
CA ARG A 182 45.99 -24.68 -13.12
C ARG A 182 46.29 -24.59 -14.59
N ALA A 183 45.86 -23.51 -15.22
CA ALA A 183 46.17 -23.21 -16.61
C ALA A 183 46.34 -21.69 -16.81
N LYS A 184 46.94 -21.33 -17.95
CA LYS A 184 47.03 -19.94 -18.39
C LYS A 184 45.63 -19.45 -18.78
N VAL A 185 45.14 -18.42 -18.11
CA VAL A 185 43.81 -17.83 -18.33
C VAL A 185 43.96 -16.38 -18.76
N VAL A 186 43.21 -15.99 -19.80
CA VAL A 186 43.10 -14.60 -20.27
C VAL A 186 41.78 -14.04 -19.74
N ALA A 187 41.88 -13.08 -18.82
CA ALA A 187 40.71 -12.42 -18.24
C ALA A 187 40.18 -11.32 -19.18
N GLY A 188 38.85 -11.20 -19.25
CA GLY A 188 38.15 -10.18 -20.04
C GLY A 188 37.75 -8.96 -19.20
N ALA A 189 37.18 -7.95 -19.88
CA ALA A 189 36.63 -6.78 -19.20
C ALA A 189 35.35 -7.13 -18.43
N ARG A 190 35.12 -6.47 -17.28
CA ARG A 190 33.87 -6.61 -16.51
C ARG A 190 32.69 -6.00 -17.28
N LEU A 191 31.53 -6.64 -17.19
CA LEU A 191 30.27 -6.07 -17.70
C LEU A 191 29.87 -4.78 -16.94
N PRO A 192 28.97 -3.94 -17.47
CA PRO A 192 28.44 -2.80 -16.72
C PRO A 192 27.66 -3.24 -15.48
N THR A 193 27.73 -2.45 -14.40
CA THR A 193 26.95 -2.70 -13.18
C THR A 193 25.46 -2.53 -13.44
N ARG A 194 24.64 -3.51 -13.02
CA ARG A 194 23.18 -3.39 -12.97
C ARG A 194 22.75 -3.16 -11.52
N SER A 195 21.90 -2.17 -11.28
CA SER A 195 21.28 -2.01 -9.96
C SER A 195 20.23 -3.10 -9.74
N PRO A 196 20.17 -3.76 -8.57
CA PRO A 196 19.06 -4.65 -8.24
C PRO A 196 17.73 -3.92 -8.40
N THR A 197 16.75 -4.60 -8.98
CA THR A 197 15.36 -4.10 -9.04
C THR A 197 14.67 -4.32 -7.69
N ALA A 198 13.63 -3.55 -7.40
CA ALA A 198 12.77 -3.83 -6.26
C ALA A 198 12.12 -5.22 -6.39
N PHE A 199 11.76 -5.85 -5.27
CA PHE A 199 10.98 -7.08 -5.28
C PHE A 199 9.63 -6.85 -5.98
N VAL A 200 9.31 -7.66 -7.00
CA VAL A 200 8.07 -7.55 -7.78
C VAL A 200 7.15 -8.73 -7.47
N ARG A 201 5.99 -8.43 -6.88
CA ARG A 201 4.94 -9.40 -6.52
C ARG A 201 4.38 -10.10 -7.77
N ASP A 202 4.36 -11.43 -7.74
CA ASP A 202 3.66 -12.29 -8.72
C ASP A 202 3.14 -13.54 -8.01
N PRO A 203 1.99 -13.46 -7.30
CA PRO A 203 1.44 -14.60 -6.57
C PRO A 203 1.23 -15.85 -7.44
N GLY A 204 0.93 -15.68 -8.73
CA GLY A 204 0.75 -16.80 -9.66
C GLY A 204 2.05 -17.50 -10.07
N GLY A 205 3.17 -16.78 -10.05
CA GLY A 205 4.52 -17.28 -10.35
C GLY A 205 5.39 -17.62 -9.13
N LEU A 206 5.06 -17.09 -7.94
CA LEU A 206 5.90 -17.17 -6.73
C LEU A 206 5.26 -17.95 -5.57
N LEU A 207 4.00 -18.39 -5.71
CA LEU A 207 3.34 -19.28 -4.74
C LEU A 207 3.00 -20.62 -5.40
N PRO A 208 3.82 -21.67 -5.24
CA PRO A 208 3.61 -22.99 -5.85
C PRO A 208 2.51 -23.81 -5.15
N VAL A 209 1.36 -23.19 -4.85
CA VAL A 209 0.16 -23.93 -4.43
C VAL A 209 -0.31 -24.84 -5.58
N PRO A 210 -0.98 -25.99 -5.32
CA PRO A 210 -1.26 -26.99 -6.34
C PRO A 210 -1.93 -26.47 -7.62
N GLN A 211 -2.76 -25.42 -7.51
CA GLN A 211 -3.37 -24.75 -8.65
C GLN A 211 -2.36 -24.03 -9.54
N HIS A 212 -1.41 -23.29 -8.95
CA HIS A 212 -0.39 -22.55 -9.69
C HIS A 212 0.74 -23.45 -10.18
N ALA A 213 1.15 -24.45 -9.38
CA ALA A 213 2.25 -25.36 -9.71
C ALA A 213 2.05 -26.10 -11.05
N ARG A 214 0.80 -26.39 -11.42
CA ARG A 214 0.46 -26.99 -12.73
C ARG A 214 0.81 -26.07 -13.90
N ALA A 215 0.45 -24.79 -13.81
CA ALA A 215 0.81 -23.80 -14.84
C ALA A 215 2.32 -23.48 -14.82
N MET A 216 2.95 -23.47 -13.64
CA MET A 216 4.40 -23.33 -13.51
C MET A 216 5.17 -24.46 -14.20
N ARG A 217 4.64 -25.70 -14.21
CA ARG A 217 5.24 -26.83 -14.93
C ARG A 217 5.31 -26.58 -16.43
N GLU A 218 4.28 -26.01 -17.04
CA GLU A 218 4.28 -25.63 -18.45
C GLU A 218 5.32 -24.54 -18.74
N ARG A 219 5.43 -23.53 -17.86
CA ARG A 219 6.46 -22.49 -17.95
C ARG A 219 7.86 -23.07 -17.86
N LEU A 220 8.11 -24.02 -16.95
CA LEU A 220 9.40 -24.72 -16.84
C LEU A 220 9.78 -25.41 -18.16
N THR A 221 8.84 -26.08 -18.82
CA THR A 221 9.09 -26.69 -20.14
C THR A 221 9.45 -25.65 -21.20
N GLN A 222 8.77 -24.50 -21.22
CA GLN A 222 9.10 -23.39 -22.13
C GLN A 222 10.49 -22.81 -21.86
N ARG A 223 10.85 -22.62 -20.59
CA ARG A 223 12.17 -22.15 -20.17
C ARG A 223 13.29 -23.11 -20.57
N LEU A 224 13.07 -24.42 -20.44
CA LEU A 224 14.01 -25.43 -20.93
C LEU A 224 14.19 -25.37 -22.45
N ALA A 225 13.12 -25.16 -23.22
CA ALA A 225 13.24 -24.97 -24.67
C ALA A 225 14.06 -23.71 -25.03
N LEU A 226 13.95 -22.63 -24.25
CA LEU A 226 14.80 -21.44 -24.41
C LEU A 226 16.27 -21.74 -24.13
N ALA A 227 16.57 -22.56 -23.10
CA ALA A 227 17.93 -23.00 -22.82
C ALA A 227 18.49 -23.85 -23.96
N GLU A 228 17.72 -24.80 -24.51
CA GLU A 228 18.14 -25.63 -25.65
C GLU A 228 18.44 -24.77 -26.90
N ALA A 229 17.58 -23.80 -27.21
CA ALA A 229 17.79 -22.88 -28.35
C ALA A 229 19.00 -21.95 -28.19
N TRP A 230 19.49 -21.76 -26.96
CA TRP A 230 20.67 -20.96 -26.67
C TRP A 230 21.98 -21.70 -27.03
N TRP A 231 21.96 -23.04 -27.02
CA TRP A 231 23.13 -23.90 -27.31
C TRP A 231 23.72 -23.65 -28.70
N ASP A 232 22.86 -23.50 -29.70
CA ASP A 232 23.28 -23.33 -31.09
C ASP A 232 24.07 -22.03 -31.33
N LYS A 233 23.97 -21.07 -30.41
CA LYS A 233 24.58 -19.73 -30.52
C LYS A 233 25.73 -19.49 -29.54
N SER A 234 26.01 -20.46 -28.65
CA SER A 234 26.90 -20.26 -27.50
C SER A 234 28.33 -20.75 -27.67
N GLY A 235 28.59 -21.60 -28.67
CA GLY A 235 29.89 -22.27 -28.84
C GLY A 235 30.18 -23.35 -27.79
N PHE A 236 29.17 -23.76 -27.01
CA PHE A 236 29.25 -24.82 -26.00
C PHE A 236 29.17 -26.23 -26.60
N VAL A 237 28.80 -26.30 -27.86
CA VAL A 237 28.82 -27.51 -28.67
C VAL A 237 29.79 -27.26 -29.81
N ARG A 238 30.85 -28.05 -29.90
CA ARG A 238 31.88 -27.90 -30.94
C ARG A 238 32.04 -29.21 -31.68
N ALA A 239 32.00 -29.17 -32.99
CA ALA A 239 32.30 -30.31 -33.83
C ALA A 239 33.65 -30.09 -34.49
N THR A 240 34.60 -30.97 -34.20
CA THR A 240 35.91 -31.01 -34.88
C THR A 240 35.81 -32.02 -36.03
N PRO A 241 36.10 -31.60 -37.28
CA PRO A 241 36.09 -32.51 -38.41
C PRO A 241 37.24 -33.53 -38.33
N GLY A 242 37.04 -34.70 -38.91
CA GLY A 242 38.06 -35.74 -39.04
C GLY A 242 37.67 -36.75 -40.12
N ASP A 243 38.45 -37.82 -40.23
CA ASP A 243 38.34 -38.79 -41.31
C ASP A 243 37.47 -40.00 -40.93
N GLY A 244 36.80 -40.59 -41.93
CA GLY A 244 36.02 -41.82 -41.77
C GLY A 244 34.56 -41.64 -41.35
N ARG A 245 33.90 -42.75 -40.99
CA ARG A 245 32.47 -42.82 -40.60
C ARG A 245 32.27 -43.20 -39.13
N ILE A 246 33.34 -43.14 -38.33
CA ILE A 246 33.34 -43.41 -36.89
C ILE A 246 33.66 -42.10 -36.17
N GLY A 247 32.80 -41.67 -35.24
CA GLY A 247 33.03 -40.44 -34.47
C GLY A 247 33.09 -40.63 -32.96
N VAL A 248 33.49 -39.59 -32.23
CA VAL A 248 33.54 -39.57 -30.77
C VAL A 248 32.68 -38.45 -30.23
N ILE A 249 31.87 -38.71 -29.20
CA ILE A 249 31.16 -37.69 -28.43
C ILE A 249 31.77 -37.63 -27.04
N ALA A 250 32.24 -36.47 -26.60
CA ALA A 250 32.84 -36.30 -25.29
C ALA A 250 32.35 -35.03 -24.60
N ALA A 251 32.16 -35.08 -23.29
CA ALA A 251 31.70 -33.95 -22.50
C ALA A 251 32.54 -33.74 -21.24
N GLY A 252 32.72 -32.49 -20.83
CA GLY A 252 33.53 -32.14 -19.66
C GLY A 252 35.02 -32.47 -19.81
N VAL A 253 35.69 -32.80 -18.70
CA VAL A 253 37.13 -33.15 -18.65
C VAL A 253 37.51 -34.32 -19.58
N PRO A 254 36.69 -35.37 -19.78
CA PRO A 254 36.98 -36.44 -20.75
C PRO A 254 37.34 -35.98 -22.16
N ARG A 255 36.92 -34.79 -22.61
CA ARG A 255 37.33 -34.20 -23.89
C ARG A 255 38.86 -34.12 -24.03
N ASN A 256 39.55 -33.73 -22.96
CA ASN A 256 41.01 -33.61 -22.97
C ASN A 256 41.69 -34.97 -23.13
N ALA A 257 41.14 -36.02 -22.50
CA ALA A 257 41.65 -37.38 -22.63
C ALA A 257 41.43 -37.93 -24.05
N VAL A 258 40.30 -37.61 -24.69
CA VAL A 258 40.03 -37.97 -26.09
C VAL A 258 41.05 -37.34 -27.03
N HIS A 259 41.32 -36.03 -26.92
CA HIS A 259 42.32 -35.38 -27.78
C HIS A 259 43.72 -35.93 -27.56
N LEU A 260 44.11 -36.14 -26.30
CA LEU A 260 45.41 -36.74 -25.97
C LEU A 260 45.56 -38.16 -26.53
N ALA A 261 44.49 -38.96 -26.47
CA ALA A 261 44.48 -40.31 -27.02
C ALA A 261 44.51 -40.30 -28.56
N LEU A 262 43.76 -39.42 -29.23
CA LEU A 262 43.81 -39.27 -30.69
C LEU A 262 45.19 -38.83 -31.19
N ASP A 263 45.84 -37.90 -30.50
CA ASP A 263 47.22 -37.48 -30.77
C ASP A 263 48.21 -38.64 -30.60
N HIS A 264 48.07 -39.41 -29.51
CA HIS A 264 48.92 -40.57 -29.22
C HIS A 264 48.75 -41.68 -30.27
N LEU A 265 47.51 -41.98 -30.66
CA LEU A 265 47.17 -42.97 -31.69
C LEU A 265 47.43 -42.48 -33.12
N ARG A 266 47.73 -41.18 -33.29
CA ARG A 266 47.90 -40.50 -34.59
C ARG A 266 46.69 -40.69 -35.50
N GLN A 267 45.50 -40.54 -34.95
CA GLN A 267 44.23 -40.67 -35.66
C GLN A 267 43.49 -39.34 -35.74
N THR A 268 42.82 -39.11 -36.87
CA THR A 268 41.96 -37.96 -37.12
C THR A 268 40.53 -38.47 -37.31
N VAL A 269 39.67 -38.33 -36.30
CA VAL A 269 38.26 -38.75 -36.36
C VAL A 269 37.34 -37.58 -36.06
N PRO A 270 36.10 -37.56 -36.57
CA PRO A 270 35.10 -36.56 -36.17
C PRO A 270 34.88 -36.61 -34.65
N VAL A 271 34.94 -35.46 -33.96
CA VAL A 271 34.71 -35.34 -32.51
C VAL A 271 33.65 -34.28 -32.23
N LEU A 272 32.62 -34.63 -31.47
CA LEU A 272 31.63 -33.70 -30.94
C LEU A 272 31.87 -33.47 -29.45
N GLU A 273 32.20 -32.24 -29.11
CA GLU A 273 32.54 -31.79 -27.76
C GLU A 273 31.37 -31.03 -27.14
N LEU A 274 30.96 -31.45 -25.94
CA LEU A 274 29.81 -30.89 -25.24
C LEU A 274 30.24 -30.27 -23.90
N ALA A 275 30.02 -28.96 -23.75
CA ALA A 275 29.99 -28.29 -22.46
C ALA A 275 28.55 -28.12 -21.93
N ALA A 276 27.54 -28.15 -22.83
CA ALA A 276 26.11 -28.12 -22.50
C ALA A 276 25.56 -29.54 -22.31
N LEU A 277 25.09 -29.86 -21.11
CA LEU A 277 24.71 -31.22 -20.71
C LEU A 277 23.19 -31.41 -20.57
N HIS A 278 22.49 -30.40 -20.06
CA HIS A 278 21.03 -30.41 -19.97
C HIS A 278 20.48 -29.01 -20.24
N PRO A 279 19.34 -28.86 -20.96
CA PRO A 279 18.78 -29.85 -21.89
C PRO A 279 19.82 -30.29 -22.93
N LEU A 280 19.66 -31.47 -23.50
CA LEU A 280 20.62 -32.01 -24.48
C LEU A 280 20.54 -31.23 -25.80
N PRO A 281 21.66 -30.95 -26.48
CA PRO A 281 21.66 -30.28 -27.79
C PRO A 281 21.25 -31.25 -28.90
N THR A 282 19.94 -31.56 -28.96
CA THR A 282 19.42 -32.64 -29.80
C THR A 282 19.69 -32.43 -31.29
N ALA A 283 19.64 -31.19 -31.78
CA ALA A 283 19.92 -30.85 -33.17
C ALA A 283 21.38 -31.13 -33.56
N ALA A 284 22.34 -30.70 -32.74
CA ALA A 284 23.76 -30.94 -32.97
C ALA A 284 24.12 -32.43 -32.88
N LEU A 285 23.57 -33.13 -31.88
CA LEU A 285 23.72 -34.58 -31.72
C LEU A 285 23.17 -35.33 -32.94
N ALA A 286 21.98 -34.96 -33.43
CA ALA A 286 21.37 -35.56 -34.60
C ALA A 286 22.18 -35.28 -35.88
N SER A 287 22.61 -34.04 -36.09
CA SER A 287 23.41 -33.64 -37.25
C SER A 287 24.77 -34.35 -37.29
N PHE A 288 25.41 -34.52 -36.14
CA PHE A 288 26.67 -35.25 -36.04
C PHE A 288 26.48 -36.75 -36.27
N ALA A 289 25.45 -37.34 -35.64
CA ALA A 289 25.16 -38.77 -35.77
C ALA A 289 24.69 -39.18 -37.17
N TRP A 290 24.01 -38.31 -37.94
CA TRP A 290 23.57 -38.62 -39.32
C TRP A 290 24.72 -38.88 -40.30
N ALA A 291 25.91 -38.34 -40.03
CA ALA A 291 27.06 -38.48 -40.92
C ALA A 291 27.88 -39.77 -40.67
N LEU A 292 27.55 -40.54 -39.62
CA LEU A 292 28.39 -41.60 -39.08
C LEU A 292 27.66 -42.96 -39.04
N ASP A 293 28.42 -44.05 -39.15
CA ASP A 293 27.91 -45.41 -38.95
C ASP A 293 28.00 -45.85 -37.49
N GLU A 294 29.00 -45.32 -36.76
CA GLU A 294 29.32 -45.69 -35.38
C GLU A 294 29.81 -44.48 -34.58
N VAL A 295 29.44 -44.40 -33.30
CA VAL A 295 29.89 -43.35 -32.38
C VAL A 295 30.31 -43.91 -31.03
N LEU A 296 31.47 -43.46 -30.54
CA LEU A 296 31.97 -43.75 -29.18
C LEU A 296 31.64 -42.58 -28.25
N VAL A 297 30.89 -42.83 -27.19
CA VAL A 297 30.56 -41.83 -26.16
C VAL A 297 31.51 -41.95 -24.98
N VAL A 298 32.24 -40.88 -24.70
CA VAL A 298 33.25 -40.79 -23.64
C VAL A 298 32.78 -39.77 -22.60
N GLU A 299 32.30 -40.27 -21.47
CA GLU A 299 31.76 -39.46 -20.38
C GLU A 299 32.16 -39.98 -18.99
N GLU A 300 32.18 -39.11 -17.99
CA GLU A 300 32.47 -39.47 -16.59
C GLU A 300 31.21 -40.04 -15.90
N LEU A 301 31.34 -40.90 -14.88
CA LEU A 301 30.22 -41.48 -14.11
C LEU A 301 29.25 -42.37 -14.93
N SER A 302 27.94 -42.14 -14.89
CA SER A 302 26.93 -43.00 -15.52
C SER A 302 26.81 -42.73 -17.04
N PRO A 303 26.25 -43.67 -17.84
CA PRO A 303 26.04 -43.51 -19.30
C PRO A 303 24.91 -42.53 -19.67
N TYR A 304 24.99 -41.29 -19.18
CA TYR A 304 23.96 -40.26 -19.38
C TYR A 304 23.83 -39.86 -20.86
N LEU A 305 24.95 -39.48 -21.48
CA LEU A 305 25.01 -39.10 -22.89
C LEU A 305 24.84 -40.31 -23.80
N GLU A 306 25.43 -41.45 -23.44
CA GLU A 306 25.32 -42.67 -24.22
C GLU A 306 23.86 -43.13 -24.36
N ASP A 307 23.13 -43.22 -23.23
CA ASP A 307 21.71 -43.61 -23.22
C ASP A 307 20.87 -42.60 -24.00
N ALA A 308 21.17 -41.31 -23.86
CA ALA A 308 20.42 -40.27 -24.53
C ALA A 308 20.66 -40.23 -26.04
N VAL A 309 21.90 -40.45 -26.50
CA VAL A 309 22.24 -40.55 -27.93
C VAL A 309 21.58 -41.78 -28.54
N ALA A 310 21.60 -42.92 -27.85
CA ALA A 310 20.91 -44.13 -28.30
C ALA A 310 19.39 -43.93 -28.40
N ALA A 311 18.77 -43.32 -27.39
CA ALA A 311 17.36 -42.99 -27.41
C ALA A 311 17.02 -41.99 -28.53
N LEU A 312 17.84 -40.97 -28.76
CA LEU A 312 17.66 -39.97 -29.82
C LEU A 312 17.77 -40.59 -31.21
N ALA A 313 18.79 -41.43 -31.44
CA ALA A 313 19.00 -42.15 -32.69
C ALA A 313 17.79 -43.03 -33.02
N GLN A 314 17.30 -43.80 -32.05
CA GLN A 314 16.08 -44.62 -32.18
C GLN A 314 14.87 -43.75 -32.55
N ARG A 315 14.66 -42.64 -31.85
CA ARG A 315 13.49 -41.75 -32.04
C ARG A 315 13.49 -41.03 -33.39
N LEU A 316 14.67 -40.72 -33.92
CA LEU A 316 14.87 -40.07 -35.22
C LEU A 316 15.05 -41.07 -36.38
N GLY A 317 15.00 -42.38 -36.11
CA GLY A 317 15.17 -43.41 -37.14
C GLY A 317 16.59 -43.48 -37.72
N VAL A 318 17.59 -43.00 -37.00
CA VAL A 318 18.99 -42.99 -37.42
C VAL A 318 19.60 -44.34 -37.15
N ARG A 319 20.08 -45.01 -38.21
CA ARG A 319 20.83 -46.26 -38.09
C ARG A 319 22.29 -45.96 -37.79
N ILE A 320 22.59 -45.74 -36.51
CA ILE A 320 23.96 -45.56 -36.00
C ILE A 320 24.20 -46.53 -34.84
N ARG A 321 25.41 -47.08 -34.76
CA ARG A 321 25.84 -47.90 -33.63
C ARG A 321 26.41 -47.00 -32.53
N VAL A 322 25.78 -46.98 -31.35
CA VAL A 322 26.27 -46.23 -30.18
C VAL A 322 27.07 -47.17 -29.28
N ARG A 323 28.30 -46.76 -28.93
CA ARG A 323 29.30 -47.52 -28.15
C ARG A 323 29.75 -46.69 -26.94
N GLY A 324 30.12 -47.30 -25.82
CA GLY A 324 30.50 -46.54 -24.62
C GLY A 324 30.60 -47.40 -23.36
N LYS A 325 29.89 -47.02 -22.30
CA LYS A 325 29.84 -47.77 -21.04
C LYS A 325 28.86 -48.94 -21.08
N ARG A 326 27.77 -48.88 -21.87
CA ARG A 326 26.75 -49.96 -21.95
C ARG A 326 27.27 -51.24 -22.58
N ASP A 327 28.28 -51.15 -23.44
CA ASP A 327 28.96 -52.29 -24.06
C ASP A 327 30.34 -52.60 -23.46
N GLY A 328 30.72 -51.87 -22.41
CA GLY A 328 31.94 -52.09 -21.63
C GLY A 328 33.22 -51.55 -22.27
N LEU A 329 33.12 -50.74 -23.34
CA LEU A 329 34.30 -50.11 -23.96
C LEU A 329 34.88 -48.97 -23.12
N VAL A 330 34.03 -48.23 -22.41
CA VAL A 330 34.41 -47.17 -21.47
C VAL A 330 34.07 -47.63 -20.05
N PRO A 331 34.96 -47.49 -19.05
CA PRO A 331 34.69 -47.97 -17.69
C PRO A 331 33.46 -47.29 -17.06
N TRP A 332 32.64 -48.06 -16.36
CA TRP A 332 31.44 -47.55 -15.67
C TRP A 332 31.76 -46.79 -14.38
N THR A 333 32.81 -47.21 -13.67
CA THR A 333 33.17 -46.73 -12.32
C THR A 333 34.63 -46.29 -12.25
N GLY A 334 34.92 -45.31 -11.40
CA GLY A 334 36.25 -44.72 -11.24
C GLY A 334 36.52 -43.54 -12.19
N GLU A 335 37.63 -42.84 -11.98
CA GLU A 335 38.08 -41.73 -12.81
C GLU A 335 38.50 -42.23 -14.21
N LEU A 336 38.03 -41.57 -15.27
CA LEU A 336 38.41 -41.90 -16.65
C LEU A 336 39.88 -41.54 -16.91
N THR A 337 40.74 -42.53 -17.14
CA THR A 337 42.16 -42.30 -17.49
C THR A 337 42.37 -42.25 -19.00
N THR A 338 43.45 -41.62 -19.45
CA THR A 338 43.80 -41.55 -20.87
C THR A 338 43.98 -42.95 -21.47
N GLU A 339 44.53 -43.91 -20.71
CA GLU A 339 44.74 -45.29 -21.14
C GLU A 339 43.42 -46.02 -21.42
N ALA A 340 42.40 -45.79 -20.59
CA ALA A 340 41.07 -46.37 -20.81
C ALA A 340 40.39 -45.80 -22.07
N VAL A 341 40.63 -44.52 -22.38
CA VAL A 341 40.16 -43.89 -23.62
C VAL A 341 40.95 -44.41 -24.84
N ASP A 342 42.26 -44.61 -24.69
CA ASP A 342 43.16 -45.23 -25.70
C ASP A 342 42.65 -46.63 -26.10
N ASP A 343 42.35 -47.48 -25.11
CA ASP A 343 41.85 -48.84 -25.32
C ASP A 343 40.47 -48.85 -26.00
N ALA A 344 39.57 -47.95 -25.58
CA ALA A 344 38.26 -47.77 -26.20
C ALA A 344 38.38 -47.35 -27.67
N LEU A 345 39.24 -46.37 -27.97
CA LEU A 345 39.50 -45.90 -29.34
C LEU A 345 40.16 -46.96 -30.21
N ARG A 346 41.14 -47.71 -29.70
CA ARG A 346 41.77 -48.83 -30.43
C ARG A 346 40.75 -49.89 -30.82
N SER A 347 39.84 -50.21 -29.90
CA SER A 347 38.79 -51.21 -30.12
C SER A 347 37.78 -50.78 -31.18
N VAL A 348 37.32 -49.52 -31.14
CA VAL A 348 36.35 -49.00 -32.12
C VAL A 348 36.99 -48.76 -33.50
N LEU A 349 38.25 -48.32 -33.56
CA LEU A 349 38.98 -48.08 -34.81
C LEU A 349 39.66 -49.33 -35.39
N ALA A 350 39.47 -50.50 -34.78
CA ALA A 350 40.07 -51.78 -35.17
C ALA A 350 41.62 -51.74 -35.28
N LEU A 351 42.27 -51.00 -34.38
CA LEU A 351 43.73 -50.93 -34.27
C LEU A 351 44.27 -52.16 -33.52
N ALA A 352 45.36 -52.77 -34.01
CA ALA A 352 45.92 -53.97 -33.39
C ALA A 352 46.51 -53.69 -31.99
N GLY A 353 46.10 -54.47 -30.97
CA GLY A 353 46.59 -54.42 -29.58
C GLY A 353 45.62 -55.12 -28.59
N PRO A 354 46.07 -55.62 -27.42
CA PRO A 354 45.21 -56.39 -26.51
C PRO A 354 44.26 -55.50 -25.70
N ALA A 355 42.95 -55.82 -25.70
CA ALA A 355 41.92 -55.13 -24.92
C ALA A 355 41.68 -55.80 -23.55
N LEU A 356 41.61 -55.00 -22.48
CA LEU A 356 41.43 -55.41 -21.08
C LEU A 356 39.94 -55.26 -20.65
N GLY A 357 39.05 -56.15 -21.12
CA GLY A 357 37.59 -55.97 -20.99
C GLY A 357 36.88 -56.61 -19.79
N SER A 358 35.58 -56.30 -19.58
CA SER A 358 34.51 -57.30 -19.31
C SER A 358 33.08 -56.70 -19.35
N ALA A 359 32.08 -57.55 -19.62
CA ALA A 359 30.71 -57.26 -20.07
C ALA A 359 29.59 -57.49 -19.00
N SER A 360 28.36 -56.96 -19.19
CA SER A 360 27.06 -57.68 -18.95
C SER A 360 25.74 -56.86 -19.06
N ARG A 361 24.78 -57.46 -19.81
CA ARG A 361 23.28 -57.44 -20.01
C ARG A 361 22.29 -56.54 -19.20
N ALA A 362 21.17 -56.19 -19.87
CA ALA A 362 20.02 -55.37 -19.45
C ALA A 362 18.65 -56.13 -19.30
N PRO A 363 17.62 -55.59 -18.60
CA PRO A 363 16.21 -56.06 -18.60
C PRO A 363 15.12 -55.03 -19.05
N GLY A 364 13.91 -55.51 -19.38
CA GLY A 364 12.82 -54.86 -20.16
C GLY A 364 11.65 -54.14 -19.43
N PRO A 365 10.56 -53.73 -20.15
CA PRO A 365 9.68 -52.60 -19.77
C PRO A 365 8.27 -52.95 -19.21
N ALA A 366 7.62 -51.97 -18.55
CA ALA A 366 6.29 -52.04 -17.93
C ALA A 366 5.27 -51.02 -18.55
N ALA A 367 3.98 -51.35 -18.51
CA ALA A 367 2.88 -50.70 -19.24
C ALA A 367 1.96 -49.76 -18.41
N ASP A 368 1.32 -48.84 -19.12
CA ASP A 368 0.49 -47.69 -18.69
C ASP A 368 -0.87 -47.99 -18.02
N ARG A 369 -1.34 -47.04 -17.17
CA ARG A 369 -2.75 -46.86 -16.80
C ARG A 369 -3.18 -45.38 -16.88
N PRO A 370 -4.39 -45.07 -17.41
CA PRO A 370 -4.88 -43.71 -17.60
C PRO A 370 -5.57 -43.10 -16.35
N SER A 371 -5.44 -41.78 -16.19
CA SER A 371 -5.93 -40.97 -15.07
C SER A 371 -7.33 -40.38 -15.30
N LEU A 372 -8.25 -40.59 -14.35
CA LEU A 372 -9.49 -39.82 -14.20
C LEU A 372 -9.20 -38.47 -13.52
N VAL A 373 -9.61 -37.36 -14.14
CA VAL A 373 -9.48 -36.00 -13.60
C VAL A 373 -10.67 -35.70 -12.69
N ALA A 374 -10.41 -35.46 -11.41
CA ALA A 374 -11.38 -34.96 -10.44
C ALA A 374 -11.45 -33.41 -10.45
N PRO A 375 -12.62 -32.81 -10.14
CA PRO A 375 -12.81 -31.36 -10.12
C PRO A 375 -11.98 -30.68 -9.01
N ALA A 376 -11.43 -29.50 -9.32
CA ALA A 376 -10.57 -28.75 -8.42
C ALA A 376 -11.33 -28.19 -7.21
N ARG A 377 -10.79 -28.43 -6.00
CA ARG A 377 -11.23 -27.81 -4.75
C ARG A 377 -10.07 -26.97 -4.19
N PRO A 378 -10.17 -25.63 -4.12
CA PRO A 378 -9.09 -24.80 -3.59
C PRO A 378 -8.94 -25.05 -2.07
N PRO A 379 -7.69 -25.07 -1.55
CA PRO A 379 -7.46 -25.31 -0.14
C PRO A 379 -7.75 -24.04 0.69
N VAL A 380 -8.45 -24.19 1.84
CA VAL A 380 -8.81 -23.08 2.75
C VAL A 380 -8.51 -23.44 4.21
N LEU A 381 -8.21 -22.45 5.06
CA LEU A 381 -8.02 -22.65 6.50
C LEU A 381 -9.31 -23.16 7.17
N CYS A 382 -9.18 -24.04 8.17
CA CYS A 382 -10.33 -24.56 8.92
C CYS A 382 -11.09 -23.48 9.70
N ALA A 383 -12.36 -23.77 10.05
CA ALA A 383 -13.14 -22.95 10.99
C ALA A 383 -12.40 -22.85 12.34
N GLY A 384 -12.27 -21.63 12.87
CA GLY A 384 -11.62 -21.38 14.15
C GLY A 384 -10.13 -21.75 14.22
N CYS A 385 -9.44 -21.85 13.07
CA CYS A 385 -8.00 -22.03 13.03
C CYS A 385 -7.27 -20.83 13.68
N PRO A 386 -6.33 -21.06 14.62
CA PRO A 386 -5.57 -20.00 15.29
C PRO A 386 -4.81 -19.08 14.31
N HIS A 387 -4.29 -19.63 13.21
CA HIS A 387 -3.52 -18.88 12.22
C HIS A 387 -4.33 -17.77 11.52
N ARG A 388 -5.67 -17.87 11.45
CA ARG A 388 -6.51 -16.79 10.91
C ARG A 388 -6.37 -15.51 11.71
N ALA A 389 -6.26 -15.62 13.04
CA ALA A 389 -6.04 -14.49 13.94
C ALA A 389 -4.64 -13.89 13.73
N SER A 390 -3.63 -14.75 13.62
CA SER A 390 -2.25 -14.34 13.36
C SER A 390 -2.11 -13.57 12.06
N PHE A 391 -2.70 -14.05 10.96
CA PHE A 391 -2.67 -13.35 9.67
C PHE A 391 -3.48 -12.06 9.70
N HIS A 392 -4.65 -12.05 10.33
CA HIS A 392 -5.45 -10.82 10.47
C HIS A 392 -4.70 -9.74 11.25
N ALA A 393 -4.13 -10.08 12.41
CA ALA A 393 -3.36 -9.15 13.24
C ALA A 393 -2.11 -8.66 12.50
N ALA A 394 -1.34 -9.56 11.87
CA ALA A 394 -0.13 -9.20 11.14
C ALA A 394 -0.42 -8.30 9.93
N THR A 395 -1.42 -8.63 9.11
CA THR A 395 -1.78 -7.80 7.94
C THR A 395 -2.35 -6.44 8.35
N ALA A 396 -3.03 -6.35 9.49
CA ALA A 396 -3.48 -5.07 10.04
C ALA A 396 -2.31 -4.22 10.58
N VAL A 397 -1.27 -4.84 11.15
CA VAL A 397 -0.10 -4.16 11.71
C VAL A 397 0.92 -3.75 10.65
N PHE A 398 1.25 -4.62 9.70
CA PHE A 398 2.30 -4.40 8.70
C PHE A 398 1.79 -3.74 7.41
N GLY A 399 0.49 -3.80 7.13
CA GLY A 399 -0.13 -3.22 5.94
C GLY A 399 0.26 -3.91 4.62
N ALA A 400 -0.37 -3.51 3.51
CA ALA A 400 -0.20 -4.13 2.19
C ALA A 400 1.13 -3.78 1.48
N GLY A 401 1.91 -2.83 2.01
CA GLY A 401 3.20 -2.44 1.45
C GLY A 401 4.34 -3.40 1.82
N THR A 402 4.23 -4.11 2.93
CA THR A 402 5.31 -4.97 3.47
C THR A 402 5.45 -6.26 2.65
N VAL A 403 6.69 -6.70 2.39
CA VAL A 403 6.96 -7.99 1.75
C VAL A 403 6.85 -9.11 2.77
N VAL A 404 5.99 -10.08 2.48
CA VAL A 404 5.68 -11.22 3.36
C VAL A 404 6.15 -12.50 2.70
N VAL A 405 7.08 -13.21 3.34
CA VAL A 405 7.53 -14.53 2.90
C VAL A 405 6.81 -15.60 3.71
N ASN A 406 6.23 -16.57 3.02
CA ASN A 406 5.47 -17.66 3.61
C ASN A 406 6.25 -18.98 3.47
N ASP A 407 5.80 -20.02 4.16
CA ASP A 407 6.48 -21.30 4.26
C ASP A 407 5.49 -22.46 3.93
N ILE A 408 5.96 -23.71 3.84
CA ILE A 408 5.14 -24.87 3.47
C ILE A 408 4.38 -25.44 4.69
N GLY A 409 3.06 -25.24 4.71
CA GLY A 409 2.18 -25.80 5.76
C GLY A 409 0.80 -25.15 5.76
N CYS A 410 0.05 -25.23 6.88
CA CYS A 410 -1.25 -24.56 6.99
C CYS A 410 -1.17 -23.06 6.67
N TYR A 411 -0.02 -22.47 6.97
CA TYR A 411 0.26 -21.06 6.79
C TYR A 411 0.46 -20.66 5.32
N THR A 412 0.78 -21.59 4.41
CA THR A 412 0.69 -21.40 2.95
C THR A 412 -0.71 -20.89 2.54
N LEU A 413 -1.76 -21.36 3.21
CA LEU A 413 -3.14 -20.95 2.94
C LEU A 413 -3.43 -19.50 3.35
N GLY A 414 -2.60 -18.92 4.23
CA GLY A 414 -2.64 -17.50 4.58
C GLY A 414 -2.26 -16.59 3.41
N ALA A 415 -1.56 -17.09 2.39
CA ALA A 415 -1.26 -16.33 1.19
C ALA A 415 -2.50 -16.12 0.27
N LEU A 416 -3.55 -16.93 0.44
CA LEU A 416 -4.78 -16.83 -0.34
C LEU A 416 -5.76 -15.81 0.27
N PRO A 417 -6.71 -15.25 -0.52
CA PRO A 417 -7.77 -14.40 0.01
C PRO A 417 -8.59 -15.11 1.11
N PRO A 418 -9.05 -14.40 2.14
CA PRO A 418 -8.97 -12.94 2.33
C PRO A 418 -7.69 -12.44 3.04
N HIS A 419 -6.78 -13.33 3.42
CA HIS A 419 -5.63 -12.97 4.26
C HIS A 419 -4.51 -12.30 3.47
N GLY A 420 -4.14 -12.83 2.29
CA GLY A 420 -3.12 -12.23 1.42
C GLY A 420 -1.74 -12.09 2.08
N ALA A 421 -1.44 -12.92 3.07
CA ALA A 421 -0.20 -12.90 3.86
C ALA A 421 0.85 -13.85 3.27
N GLY A 422 1.31 -13.56 2.05
CA GLY A 422 2.38 -14.31 1.40
C GLY A 422 2.62 -13.88 -0.04
N ASP A 423 3.81 -13.36 -0.30
CA ASP A 423 4.29 -12.93 -1.62
C ASP A 423 5.21 -13.97 -2.28
N VAL A 424 5.92 -14.77 -1.48
CA VAL A 424 6.87 -15.82 -1.91
C VAL A 424 6.74 -17.05 -1.02
N LEU A 425 6.84 -18.23 -1.63
CA LEU A 425 6.87 -19.53 -0.95
C LEU A 425 7.80 -20.47 -1.72
N LEU A 426 8.73 -21.15 -1.03
CA LEU A 426 9.72 -22.01 -1.69
C LEU A 426 9.72 -23.45 -1.16
N ALA A 427 10.13 -23.64 0.10
CA ALA A 427 10.31 -24.94 0.73
C ALA A 427 10.14 -24.86 2.24
N MET A 428 10.06 -26.00 2.92
CA MET A 428 9.96 -26.04 4.38
C MET A 428 11.19 -25.36 5.02
N GLY A 429 10.96 -24.36 5.87
CA GLY A 429 12.00 -23.62 6.58
C GLY A 429 12.66 -22.48 5.78
N SER A 430 12.27 -22.30 4.52
CA SER A 430 12.88 -21.31 3.62
C SER A 430 12.43 -19.86 3.88
N SER A 431 11.35 -19.65 4.63
CA SER A 431 10.75 -18.32 4.79
C SER A 431 11.69 -17.29 5.44
N ILE A 432 12.47 -17.71 6.44
CA ILE A 432 13.40 -16.85 7.18
C ILE A 432 14.58 -16.40 6.31
N PRO A 433 15.38 -17.30 5.69
CA PRO A 433 16.54 -16.88 4.90
C PRO A 433 16.16 -16.09 3.64
N LEU A 434 15.00 -16.41 3.04
CA LEU A 434 14.44 -15.61 1.95
C LEU A 434 14.08 -14.20 2.42
N ALA A 435 13.31 -14.07 3.51
CA ALA A 435 12.89 -12.77 4.04
C ALA A 435 14.10 -11.90 4.43
N ALA A 436 15.09 -12.50 5.10
CA ALA A 436 16.31 -11.84 5.52
C ALA A 436 17.12 -11.31 4.32
N THR A 437 17.32 -12.14 3.30
CA THR A 437 18.10 -11.75 2.11
C THR A 437 17.36 -10.74 1.24
N LEU A 438 16.03 -10.84 1.14
CA LEU A 438 15.20 -9.81 0.50
C LEU A 438 15.34 -8.47 1.23
N ALA A 439 15.35 -8.47 2.57
CA ALA A 439 15.52 -7.26 3.36
C ALA A 439 16.87 -6.58 3.08
N ARG A 440 17.97 -7.35 3.07
CA ARG A 440 19.30 -6.82 2.73
C ARG A 440 19.39 -6.28 1.31
N THR A 441 18.84 -7.02 0.35
CA THR A 441 18.95 -6.68 -1.08
C THR A 441 18.13 -5.45 -1.45
N THR A 442 16.98 -5.25 -0.78
CA THR A 442 16.05 -4.16 -1.10
C THR A 442 16.07 -2.98 -0.12
N GLY A 443 16.67 -3.15 1.06
CA GLY A 443 16.61 -2.20 2.17
C GLY A 443 15.23 -2.10 2.85
N GLN A 444 14.26 -2.94 2.44
CA GLN A 444 12.92 -2.96 3.03
C GLN A 444 12.85 -3.98 4.17
N ARG A 445 12.15 -3.63 5.24
CA ARG A 445 11.87 -4.59 6.31
C ARG A 445 10.87 -5.65 5.84
N THR A 446 11.17 -6.93 6.09
CA THR A 446 10.33 -8.06 5.64
C THR A 446 9.72 -8.83 6.81
N VAL A 447 8.70 -9.64 6.51
CA VAL A 447 8.04 -10.53 7.49
C VAL A 447 8.09 -11.98 7.01
N ALA A 448 8.54 -12.90 7.85
CA ALA A 448 8.55 -14.34 7.58
C ALA A 448 7.49 -15.06 8.44
N PHE A 449 6.63 -15.87 7.81
CA PHE A 449 5.73 -16.79 8.52
C PHE A 449 6.24 -18.21 8.44
N ILE A 450 6.33 -18.89 9.60
CA ILE A 450 6.78 -20.28 9.70
C ILE A 450 5.99 -21.01 10.78
N GLY A 451 5.65 -22.29 10.58
CA GLY A 451 5.00 -23.09 11.65
C GLY A 451 5.99 -23.65 12.66
N ASP A 452 5.54 -23.97 13.87
CA ASP A 452 6.32 -24.64 14.94
C ASP A 452 7.13 -25.85 14.45
N SER A 453 6.48 -26.77 13.76
CA SER A 453 7.06 -28.02 13.27
C SER A 453 8.15 -27.75 12.22
N THR A 454 7.91 -26.76 11.37
CA THR A 454 8.80 -26.40 10.27
C THR A 454 9.97 -25.56 10.73
N PHE A 455 9.74 -24.72 11.73
CA PHE A 455 10.77 -24.01 12.46
C PHE A 455 11.80 -24.99 13.04
N LEU A 456 11.34 -26.02 13.75
CA LEU A 456 12.24 -27.05 14.30
C LEU A 456 12.83 -28.00 13.24
N HIS A 457 12.15 -28.19 12.11
CA HIS A 457 12.64 -29.03 11.01
C HIS A 457 13.83 -28.40 10.28
N ALA A 458 13.68 -27.15 9.82
CA ALA A 458 14.68 -26.50 8.97
C ALA A 458 14.75 -24.96 9.13
N GLY A 459 13.92 -24.34 9.97
CA GLY A 459 13.92 -22.90 10.18
C GLY A 459 14.98 -22.38 11.16
N MET A 460 15.40 -23.19 12.14
CA MET A 460 16.41 -22.77 13.13
C MET A 460 17.75 -22.32 12.52
N PRO A 461 18.33 -23.04 11.53
CA PRO A 461 19.56 -22.59 10.87
C PRO A 461 19.38 -21.22 10.19
N GLY A 462 18.28 -21.01 9.48
CA GLY A 462 17.99 -19.73 8.83
C GLY A 462 17.83 -18.57 9.82
N LEU A 463 17.24 -18.83 11.00
CA LEU A 463 17.14 -17.84 12.07
C LEU A 463 18.51 -17.49 12.66
N LEU A 464 19.36 -18.50 12.90
CA LEU A 464 20.72 -18.29 13.41
C LEU A 464 21.52 -17.37 12.48
N GLN A 465 21.46 -17.63 11.17
CA GLN A 465 22.15 -16.80 10.18
C GLN A 465 21.61 -15.36 10.14
N ALA A 466 20.29 -15.19 10.23
CA ALA A 466 19.68 -13.86 10.25
C ALA A 466 20.12 -13.04 11.48
N VAL A 467 20.29 -13.70 12.63
CA VAL A 467 20.80 -13.08 13.86
C VAL A 467 22.27 -12.69 13.73
N GLU A 468 23.13 -13.60 13.25
CA GLU A 468 24.56 -13.32 13.04
C GLU A 468 24.79 -12.12 12.11
N ARG A 469 23.89 -11.91 11.14
CA ARG A 469 23.94 -10.81 10.18
C ARG A 469 23.19 -9.54 10.59
N ALA A 470 22.47 -9.57 11.71
CA ALA A 470 21.58 -8.49 12.16
C ALA A 470 20.57 -8.06 11.08
N ASP A 471 19.94 -9.02 10.40
CA ASP A 471 18.99 -8.75 9.33
C ASP A 471 17.69 -8.07 9.83
N GLU A 472 17.14 -7.16 9.03
CA GLU A 472 15.90 -6.41 9.34
C GLU A 472 14.65 -7.24 9.00
N VAL A 473 14.36 -8.27 9.80
CA VAL A 473 13.25 -9.21 9.58
C VAL A 473 12.41 -9.44 10.84
N VAL A 474 11.09 -9.53 10.67
CA VAL A 474 10.17 -10.02 11.72
C VAL A 474 9.75 -11.45 11.41
N VAL A 475 10.03 -12.38 12.30
CA VAL A 475 9.63 -13.79 12.16
C VAL A 475 8.41 -14.06 13.04
N VAL A 476 7.32 -14.53 12.42
CA VAL A 476 6.10 -14.94 13.11
C VAL A 476 6.02 -16.46 13.11
N VAL A 477 6.35 -17.07 14.25
CA VAL A 477 6.25 -18.52 14.45
C VAL A 477 4.82 -18.87 14.84
N LEU A 478 4.16 -19.65 14.00
CA LEU A 478 2.77 -20.07 14.14
C LEU A 478 2.73 -21.41 14.87
N ASP A 479 2.54 -21.37 16.19
CA ASP A 479 2.57 -22.56 17.02
C ASP A 479 1.17 -23.11 17.29
N ASN A 480 0.88 -24.28 16.71
CA ASN A 480 -0.39 -24.99 16.85
C ASN A 480 -0.27 -26.36 17.53
N HIS A 481 0.92 -26.69 18.04
CA HIS A 481 1.26 -27.95 18.71
C HIS A 481 1.14 -29.23 17.85
N THR A 482 1.00 -29.16 16.52
CA THR A 482 0.90 -30.35 15.64
C THR A 482 1.21 -30.08 14.17
N THR A 483 1.66 -31.09 13.43
CA THR A 483 1.65 -31.02 11.96
C THR A 483 0.22 -31.25 11.45
N ALA A 484 -0.55 -30.17 11.33
CA ALA A 484 -1.99 -30.25 11.09
C ALA A 484 -2.38 -30.78 9.69
N MET A 485 -1.71 -30.34 8.63
CA MET A 485 -2.04 -30.75 7.24
C MET A 485 -1.74 -32.22 6.95
N THR A 486 -0.89 -32.85 7.75
CA THR A 486 -0.51 -34.26 7.53
C THR A 486 -1.56 -35.23 8.09
N GLY A 487 -2.56 -34.74 8.82
CA GLY A 487 -3.52 -35.57 9.57
C GLY A 487 -3.34 -35.55 11.09
N LEU A 488 -2.80 -34.45 11.64
CA LEU A 488 -2.57 -34.23 13.09
C LEU A 488 -1.46 -35.10 13.71
N GLN A 489 -0.43 -35.44 12.93
CA GLN A 489 0.76 -36.10 13.47
C GLN A 489 1.43 -35.23 14.54
N PRO A 490 2.08 -35.84 15.55
CA PRO A 490 2.80 -35.09 16.58
C PRO A 490 3.99 -34.34 15.97
N SER A 491 4.14 -33.05 16.32
CA SER A 491 5.33 -32.26 15.98
C SER A 491 6.40 -32.41 17.06
N ALA A 492 7.67 -32.17 16.71
CA ALA A 492 8.74 -32.08 17.71
C ALA A 492 8.46 -30.98 18.75
N ALA A 493 7.79 -29.89 18.34
CA ALA A 493 7.42 -28.78 19.21
C ALA A 493 6.44 -29.21 20.31
N ALA A 494 5.53 -30.15 20.01
CA ALA A 494 4.62 -30.74 21.00
C ALA A 494 5.35 -31.43 22.17
N ARG A 495 6.60 -31.90 21.94
CA ARG A 495 7.47 -32.49 22.97
C ARG A 495 8.32 -31.44 23.68
N THR A 496 8.90 -30.50 22.94
CA THR A 496 9.82 -29.50 23.51
C THR A 496 9.11 -28.49 24.42
N ARG A 497 7.85 -28.14 24.12
CA ARG A 497 6.95 -27.22 24.89
C ARG A 497 7.52 -25.84 25.25
N ASN A 498 8.68 -25.43 24.74
CA ASN A 498 9.28 -24.12 25.03
C ASN A 498 10.06 -23.60 23.82
N LEU A 499 9.34 -23.18 22.78
CA LEU A 499 9.93 -22.59 21.56
C LEU A 499 10.64 -21.26 21.86
N LEU A 500 10.13 -20.48 22.82
CA LEU A 500 10.72 -19.20 23.21
C LEU A 500 12.16 -19.35 23.73
N ALA A 501 12.44 -20.39 24.52
CA ALA A 501 13.79 -20.68 24.98
C ALA A 501 14.75 -21.02 23.83
N ILE A 502 14.28 -21.78 22.83
CA ILE A 502 15.09 -22.09 21.64
C ILE A 502 15.39 -20.82 20.85
N VAL A 503 14.37 -20.00 20.59
CA VAL A 503 14.53 -18.73 19.86
C VAL A 503 15.55 -17.82 20.56
N ARG A 504 15.50 -17.70 21.90
CA ARG A 504 16.48 -16.94 22.68
C ARG A 504 17.87 -17.57 22.64
N ALA A 505 17.97 -18.89 22.68
CA ALA A 505 19.25 -19.60 22.59
C ALA A 505 19.92 -19.42 21.22
N LEU A 506 19.15 -19.15 20.16
CA LEU A 506 19.65 -18.79 18.82
C LEU A 506 20.09 -17.31 18.72
N GLY A 507 20.04 -16.54 19.83
CA GLY A 507 20.53 -15.16 19.90
C GLY A 507 19.49 -14.07 19.65
N VAL A 508 18.19 -14.41 19.63
CA VAL A 508 17.12 -13.40 19.50
C VAL A 508 16.76 -12.81 20.86
N ASP A 509 17.24 -11.60 21.14
CA ASP A 509 16.87 -10.85 22.35
C ASP A 509 15.40 -10.41 22.33
N GLN A 510 14.90 -10.07 21.14
CA GLN A 510 13.57 -9.51 20.91
C GLN A 510 12.55 -10.61 20.57
N ALA A 511 12.23 -11.45 21.55
CA ALA A 511 11.30 -12.57 21.36
C ALA A 511 10.14 -12.55 22.36
N ALA A 512 8.91 -12.72 21.85
CA ALA A 512 7.69 -12.80 22.65
C ALA A 512 6.81 -13.98 22.23
N GLU A 513 6.26 -14.71 23.21
CA GLU A 513 5.24 -15.73 23.01
C GLU A 513 3.88 -15.20 23.46
N VAL A 514 2.86 -15.37 22.61
CA VAL A 514 1.53 -14.79 22.82
C VAL A 514 0.44 -15.77 22.40
N ASP A 515 -0.56 -15.93 23.26
CA ASP A 515 -1.78 -16.68 22.93
C ASP A 515 -2.58 -15.95 21.85
N VAL A 516 -2.81 -16.60 20.71
CA VAL A 516 -3.58 -16.05 19.58
C VAL A 516 -5.04 -15.76 19.88
N ARG A 517 -5.59 -16.33 20.96
CA ARG A 517 -6.93 -16.01 21.46
C ARG A 517 -6.96 -14.63 22.13
N ASP A 518 -5.83 -14.15 22.62
CA ASP A 518 -5.63 -12.77 23.04
C ASP A 518 -5.14 -11.93 21.85
N GLY A 519 -6.09 -11.60 20.96
CA GLY A 519 -5.82 -10.76 19.79
C GLY A 519 -5.23 -9.39 20.15
N ARG A 520 -5.48 -8.90 21.37
CA ARG A 520 -4.90 -7.66 21.88
C ARG A 520 -3.41 -7.81 22.17
N ALA A 521 -3.02 -8.80 22.96
CA ALA A 521 -1.62 -9.07 23.24
C ALA A 521 -0.85 -9.33 21.93
N LEU A 522 -1.44 -10.09 21.00
CA LEU A 522 -0.82 -10.42 19.72
C LEU A 522 -0.58 -9.17 18.86
N THR A 523 -1.59 -8.30 18.76
CA THR A 523 -1.48 -7.04 18.01
C THR A 523 -0.40 -6.12 18.59
N LEU A 524 -0.29 -6.04 19.91
CA LEU A 524 0.73 -5.24 20.60
C LEU A 524 2.13 -5.81 20.39
N ALA A 525 2.31 -7.13 20.47
CA ALA A 525 3.59 -7.79 20.23
C ALA A 525 4.08 -7.58 18.79
N LEU A 526 3.19 -7.72 17.80
CA LEU A 526 3.50 -7.45 16.40
C LEU A 526 3.85 -5.97 16.16
N HIS A 527 3.14 -5.03 16.82
CA HIS A 527 3.47 -3.61 16.75
C HIS A 527 4.82 -3.26 17.38
N ALA A 528 5.19 -3.93 18.47
CA ALA A 528 6.49 -3.80 19.10
C ALA A 528 7.59 -4.32 18.16
N ALA A 529 7.43 -5.54 17.63
CA ALA A 529 8.36 -6.15 16.68
C ALA A 529 8.55 -5.31 15.40
N ARG A 530 7.48 -4.67 14.90
CA ARG A 530 7.58 -3.75 13.75
C ARG A 530 8.52 -2.56 13.98
N ARG A 531 8.68 -2.10 15.22
CA ARG A 531 9.42 -0.87 15.57
C ARG A 531 10.88 -1.10 15.96
N GLN A 532 11.25 -2.31 16.33
CA GLN A 532 12.58 -2.61 16.84
C GLN A 532 13.55 -2.90 15.69
N SER A 533 14.80 -2.45 15.69
CA SER A 533 15.77 -2.83 14.65
C SER A 533 16.28 -4.28 14.82
N GLY A 534 16.74 -4.88 13.72
CA GLY A 534 17.26 -6.24 13.65
C GLY A 534 16.16 -7.32 13.63
N VAL A 535 16.54 -8.53 14.05
CA VAL A 535 15.66 -9.70 14.07
C VAL A 535 14.73 -9.66 15.29
N SER A 536 13.42 -9.71 15.04
CA SER A 536 12.39 -9.85 16.09
C SER A 536 11.54 -11.10 15.85
N VAL A 537 11.18 -11.83 16.91
CA VAL A 537 10.38 -13.07 16.80
C VAL A 537 9.11 -12.96 17.64
N VAL A 538 7.96 -13.24 17.02
CA VAL A 538 6.66 -13.38 17.71
C VAL A 538 6.15 -14.81 17.54
N ILE A 539 6.07 -15.56 18.64
CA ILE A 539 5.49 -16.90 18.68
C ILE A 539 4.00 -16.74 18.96
N ALA A 540 3.18 -16.94 17.92
CA ALA A 540 1.73 -16.89 17.97
C ALA A 540 1.18 -18.27 18.33
N ALA A 541 1.03 -18.54 19.62
CA ALA A 541 0.67 -19.83 20.19
C ALA A 541 -0.85 -20.02 20.26
N GLY A 542 -1.35 -21.16 19.79
CA GLY A 542 -2.73 -21.58 19.98
C GLY A 542 -2.97 -22.95 19.38
N PRO A 543 -3.47 -23.94 20.13
CA PRO A 543 -3.58 -25.32 19.66
C PRO A 543 -4.45 -25.42 18.41
N CYS A 544 -4.11 -26.35 17.51
CA CYS A 544 -4.92 -26.61 16.32
C CYS A 544 -6.38 -26.89 16.70
N ALA A 545 -7.32 -26.23 16.02
CA ALA A 545 -8.76 -26.35 16.28
C ALA A 545 -9.29 -27.80 16.18
N ARG A 546 -8.55 -28.69 15.50
CA ARG A 546 -8.88 -30.11 15.33
C ARG A 546 -8.34 -31.01 16.44
N LEU A 547 -7.40 -30.54 17.27
CA LEU A 547 -6.87 -31.29 18.43
C LEU A 547 -7.78 -31.17 19.67
N SER A 548 -8.55 -30.08 19.76
CA SER A 548 -9.39 -29.83 20.92
C SER A 548 -10.72 -30.58 20.76
N ALA A 549 -10.86 -31.72 21.44
CA ALA A 549 -12.16 -32.33 21.75
C ALA A 549 -12.89 -31.59 22.89
N ALA A 550 -12.39 -30.42 23.32
CA ALA A 550 -13.01 -29.64 24.38
C ALA A 550 -14.36 -29.09 23.91
N ARG A 551 -15.37 -29.15 24.79
CA ARG A 551 -16.72 -28.59 24.59
C ARG A 551 -16.64 -27.27 23.83
N PRO A 552 -17.50 -27.04 22.81
CA PRO A 552 -17.57 -25.75 22.16
C PRO A 552 -17.77 -24.69 23.25
N ALA A 553 -16.80 -23.77 23.37
CA ALA A 553 -17.03 -22.55 24.12
C ALA A 553 -18.31 -21.90 23.54
N PRO A 554 -19.11 -21.23 24.38
CA PRO A 554 -20.36 -20.67 23.91
C PRO A 554 -20.11 -19.82 22.67
N ALA A 555 -20.87 -20.08 21.61
CA ALA A 555 -20.72 -19.36 20.35
C ALA A 555 -20.86 -17.85 20.64
N PRO A 556 -20.00 -17.00 20.04
CA PRO A 556 -20.13 -15.56 20.18
C PRO A 556 -21.56 -15.13 19.84
N THR A 557 -22.13 -14.23 20.63
CA THR A 557 -23.42 -13.62 20.33
C THR A 557 -23.19 -12.40 19.47
N LEU A 558 -24.05 -12.22 18.47
CA LEU A 558 -24.09 -11.03 17.65
C LEU A 558 -25.26 -10.16 18.11
N ASP A 559 -24.95 -8.95 18.55
CA ASP A 559 -25.91 -7.90 18.85
C ASP A 559 -26.31 -7.19 17.53
N PRO A 560 -27.53 -7.41 17.00
CA PRO A 560 -27.98 -6.81 15.75
C PRO A 560 -28.09 -5.29 15.82
N ASP A 561 -28.24 -4.71 17.02
CA ASP A 561 -28.36 -3.26 17.21
C ASP A 561 -26.98 -2.58 17.20
N ARG A 562 -25.90 -3.34 17.37
CA ARG A 562 -24.51 -2.89 17.23
C ARG A 562 -23.89 -3.31 15.89
N CYS A 563 -24.41 -4.37 15.29
CA CYS A 563 -24.01 -4.83 13.97
C CYS A 563 -24.68 -3.98 12.90
N HIS A 564 -23.99 -3.58 11.84
CA HIS A 564 -24.57 -2.69 10.83
C HIS A 564 -25.16 -1.37 11.35
N THR A 565 -24.74 -0.92 12.54
CA THR A 565 -25.00 0.44 13.03
C THR A 565 -23.72 1.27 12.97
N CYS A 566 -23.86 2.50 12.49
CA CYS A 566 -22.76 3.45 12.46
C CYS A 566 -23.09 4.60 13.40
N GLY A 567 -22.06 5.20 14.00
CA GLY A 567 -22.22 6.38 14.85
C GLY A 567 -22.94 7.53 14.14
N MET A 568 -22.89 7.59 12.81
CA MET A 568 -23.68 8.51 12.00
C MET A 568 -25.17 8.16 12.02
N ARG A 569 -25.56 6.88 11.81
CA ARG A 569 -26.97 6.43 11.83
C ARG A 569 -27.57 6.53 13.22
N GLU A 570 -26.81 6.21 14.27
CA GLU A 570 -27.22 6.45 15.67
C GLU A 570 -27.44 7.94 15.93
N ALA A 571 -26.58 8.80 15.39
CA ALA A 571 -26.77 10.26 15.38
C ALA A 571 -27.84 10.73 14.38
N GLY A 572 -28.47 9.81 13.62
CA GLY A 572 -29.44 10.05 12.56
C GLY A 572 -28.96 10.92 11.40
N LEU A 573 -27.67 10.86 11.10
CA LEU A 573 -27.03 11.45 9.94
C LEU A 573 -26.91 10.42 8.81
N PRO A 574 -27.00 10.82 7.53
CA PRO A 574 -27.00 9.86 6.43
C PRO A 574 -25.58 9.47 6.02
N CYS A 575 -25.43 8.32 5.35
CA CYS A 575 -24.14 7.69 5.07
C CYS A 575 -23.20 8.59 4.24
N GLY A 576 -21.89 8.48 4.50
CA GLY A 576 -20.84 9.30 3.89
C GLY A 576 -19.78 8.51 3.11
N LEU A 577 -20.11 7.31 2.61
CA LEU A 577 -19.25 6.28 1.96
C LEU A 577 -18.79 5.15 2.90
N ALA A 578 -18.78 3.91 2.41
CA ALA A 578 -18.30 2.75 3.15
C ALA A 578 -16.76 2.79 3.30
N PRO A 579 -16.21 2.40 4.47
CA PRO A 579 -14.76 2.36 4.67
C PRO A 579 -14.12 1.25 3.82
N SER A 580 -12.94 1.50 3.27
CA SER A 580 -12.17 0.48 2.56
C SER A 580 -11.65 -0.60 3.53
N PRO A 581 -11.28 -1.79 3.03
CA PRO A 581 -10.62 -2.83 3.84
C PRO A 581 -9.40 -2.33 4.64
N THR A 582 -8.65 -1.39 4.08
CA THR A 582 -7.48 -0.78 4.73
C THR A 582 -7.90 0.07 5.94
N VAL A 583 -8.89 0.95 5.76
CA VAL A 583 -9.44 1.77 6.86
C VAL A 583 -10.09 0.90 7.93
N GLN A 584 -10.78 -0.18 7.53
CA GLN A 584 -11.40 -1.15 8.44
C GLN A 584 -10.38 -1.90 9.31
N ARG A 585 -9.29 -2.40 8.70
CA ARG A 585 -8.18 -3.03 9.45
C ARG A 585 -7.59 -2.08 10.48
N ARG A 586 -7.32 -0.84 10.07
CA ARG A 586 -6.80 0.20 10.99
C ARG A 586 -7.78 0.50 12.13
N ALA A 587 -9.08 0.61 11.83
CA ALA A 587 -10.10 0.85 12.86
C ALA A 587 -10.18 -0.31 13.86
N ALA A 588 -10.10 -1.57 13.40
CA ALA A 588 -10.01 -2.74 14.27
C ALA A 588 -8.78 -2.66 15.19
N THR A 589 -7.59 -2.40 14.63
CA THR A 589 -6.34 -2.24 15.40
C THR A 589 -6.44 -1.13 16.45
N LEU A 590 -6.90 0.06 16.07
CA LEU A 590 -7.03 1.20 16.98
C LEU A 590 -7.97 0.89 18.14
N ARG A 591 -9.04 0.14 17.88
CA ARG A 591 -10.00 -0.27 18.89
C ARG A 591 -9.43 -1.28 19.86
N THR A 592 -8.73 -2.29 19.35
CA THR A 592 -8.00 -3.26 20.17
C THR A 592 -7.00 -2.56 21.09
N ILE A 593 -6.27 -1.57 20.57
CA ILE A 593 -5.33 -0.76 21.36
C ILE A 593 -6.06 0.14 22.37
N ALA A 594 -7.17 0.79 22.00
CA ALA A 594 -7.92 1.67 22.90
C ALA A 594 -8.52 0.90 24.10
N GLY A 595 -9.15 -0.25 23.82
CA GLY A 595 -9.59 -1.17 24.87
C GLY A 595 -8.43 -1.68 25.71
N ALA A 596 -7.22 -1.72 25.15
CA ALA A 596 -6.05 -2.13 25.89
C ALA A 596 -5.66 -1.17 27.02
N ILE A 597 -5.67 0.12 26.70
CA ILE A 597 -5.25 1.19 27.61
C ILE A 597 -6.41 1.73 28.45
N GLY A 598 -7.57 1.06 28.45
CA GLY A 598 -8.76 1.51 29.17
C GLY A 598 -9.37 2.81 28.62
N ALA A 599 -9.04 3.20 27.39
CA ALA A 599 -9.57 4.39 26.75
C ALA A 599 -10.86 4.05 25.98
N ASP A 600 -12.00 4.52 26.46
CA ASP A 600 -13.28 4.29 25.78
C ASP A 600 -13.35 5.10 24.47
N GLN A 601 -13.77 4.45 23.39
CA GLN A 601 -14.00 5.12 22.10
C GLN A 601 -15.48 5.50 22.00
N PRO A 602 -15.81 6.78 21.72
CA PRO A 602 -17.20 7.19 21.59
C PRO A 602 -17.87 6.47 20.41
N ARG A 603 -19.08 5.95 20.66
CA ARG A 603 -19.90 5.22 19.67
C ARG A 603 -20.32 6.10 18.50
N THR A 604 -20.60 7.37 18.77
CA THR A 604 -20.85 8.39 17.75
C THR A 604 -19.58 9.17 17.47
N SER A 605 -19.40 9.62 16.22
CA SER A 605 -18.28 10.49 15.86
C SER A 605 -18.61 11.94 16.27
N PRO A 606 -18.07 12.48 17.38
CA PRO A 606 -18.53 13.77 17.91
C PRO A 606 -18.27 14.90 16.91
N CYS A 607 -17.16 14.81 16.18
CA CYS A 607 -16.78 15.74 15.12
C CYS A 607 -17.79 15.81 13.96
N SER A 608 -18.37 14.68 13.55
CA SER A 608 -19.40 14.66 12.51
C SER A 608 -20.74 15.17 13.03
N THR A 609 -21.09 14.86 14.29
CA THR A 609 -22.31 15.35 14.94
C THR A 609 -22.28 16.87 15.14
N ALA A 610 -21.12 17.43 15.49
CA ALA A 610 -20.94 18.87 15.63
C ALA A 610 -20.87 19.62 14.28
N CYS A 611 -20.67 18.93 13.16
CA CYS A 611 -20.63 19.54 11.85
C CYS A 611 -22.05 19.92 11.39
N PRO A 612 -22.36 21.19 11.08
CA PRO A 612 -23.70 21.59 10.62
C PRO A 612 -24.16 20.87 9.35
N LEU A 613 -23.21 20.46 8.51
CA LEU A 613 -23.43 19.72 7.27
C LEU A 613 -23.47 18.19 7.46
N GLY A 614 -23.18 17.68 8.67
CA GLY A 614 -23.10 16.25 8.92
C GLY A 614 -22.04 15.52 8.10
N ILE A 615 -20.90 16.17 7.79
CA ILE A 615 -19.79 15.55 7.05
C ILE A 615 -19.22 14.40 7.89
N CYS A 616 -19.00 13.23 7.27
CA CYS A 616 -18.40 12.07 7.92
C CYS A 616 -16.88 12.25 8.08
N VAL A 617 -16.45 12.87 9.17
CA VAL A 617 -15.03 13.15 9.43
C VAL A 617 -14.17 11.88 9.49
N PRO A 618 -14.57 10.80 10.20
CA PRO A 618 -13.77 9.57 10.24
C PRO A 618 -13.56 8.94 8.86
N ALA A 619 -14.52 9.06 7.93
CA ALA A 619 -14.41 8.47 6.61
C ALA A 619 -13.32 9.15 5.77
N TYR A 620 -13.37 10.48 5.60
CA TYR A 620 -12.39 11.16 4.76
C TYR A 620 -11.00 11.22 5.42
N VAL A 621 -10.92 11.37 6.75
CA VAL A 621 -9.63 11.36 7.45
C VAL A 621 -8.99 9.96 7.42
N GLY A 622 -9.81 8.91 7.56
CA GLY A 622 -9.35 7.52 7.40
C GLY A 622 -8.82 7.24 6.00
N ALA A 623 -9.53 7.73 4.96
CA ALA A 623 -9.11 7.61 3.57
C ALA A 623 -7.83 8.38 3.25
N ILE A 624 -7.63 9.60 3.79
CA ILE A 624 -6.36 10.34 3.66
C ILE A 624 -5.19 9.53 4.22
N ALA A 625 -5.34 8.95 5.41
CA ALA A 625 -4.31 8.12 6.02
C ALA A 625 -4.05 6.80 5.26
N ALA A 626 -5.02 6.33 4.47
CA ALA A 626 -4.86 5.17 3.60
C ALA A 626 -4.31 5.51 2.20
N GLY A 627 -4.07 6.80 1.90
CA GLY A 627 -3.67 7.27 0.57
C GLY A 627 -4.81 7.30 -0.46
N GLU A 628 -6.07 7.15 -0.04
CA GLU A 628 -7.25 7.05 -0.89
C GLU A 628 -7.90 8.43 -1.12
N LEU A 629 -7.18 9.37 -1.74
CA LEU A 629 -7.60 10.79 -1.82
C LEU A 629 -8.94 11.00 -2.54
N ASP A 630 -9.21 10.26 -3.62
CA ASP A 630 -10.48 10.39 -4.36
C ASP A 630 -11.68 10.01 -3.49
N ARG A 631 -11.54 8.92 -2.71
CA ARG A 631 -12.59 8.47 -1.76
C ARG A 631 -12.76 9.47 -0.63
N ALA A 632 -11.67 10.07 -0.15
CA ALA A 632 -11.73 11.13 0.85
C ALA A 632 -12.51 12.34 0.32
N LEU A 633 -12.25 12.78 -0.92
CA LEU A 633 -12.94 13.93 -1.51
C LEU A 633 -14.42 13.63 -1.77
N GLN A 634 -14.75 12.43 -2.22
CA GLN A 634 -16.14 11.97 -2.32
C GLN A 634 -16.87 12.02 -0.97
N ALA A 635 -16.23 11.60 0.11
CA ALA A 635 -16.83 11.64 1.45
C ALA A 635 -17.10 13.08 1.95
N VAL A 636 -16.27 14.05 1.56
CA VAL A 636 -16.53 15.48 1.84
C VAL A 636 -17.63 16.03 0.92
N GLY A 637 -17.51 15.79 -0.39
CA GLY A 637 -18.44 16.27 -1.43
C GLY A 637 -19.85 15.68 -1.35
N ALA A 638 -20.02 14.54 -0.66
CA ALA A 638 -21.33 13.97 -0.35
C ALA A 638 -22.23 14.90 0.48
N ARG A 639 -21.64 15.88 1.20
CA ARG A 639 -22.36 16.80 2.08
C ARG A 639 -22.04 18.27 1.82
N ALA A 640 -20.78 18.59 1.59
CA ALA A 640 -20.38 19.96 1.28
C ALA A 640 -20.48 20.20 -0.23
N ALA A 641 -21.49 20.96 -0.66
CA ALA A 641 -21.61 21.40 -2.06
C ALA A 641 -20.44 22.31 -2.47
N LEU A 642 -19.90 23.08 -1.52
CA LEU A 642 -18.76 23.97 -1.70
C LEU A 642 -17.65 23.54 -0.72
N PRO A 643 -16.94 22.42 -1.01
CA PRO A 643 -16.00 21.81 -0.06
C PRO A 643 -14.76 22.67 0.17
N SER A 644 -14.25 23.35 -0.86
CA SER A 644 -13.12 24.28 -0.72
C SER A 644 -13.54 25.49 0.10
N LEU A 645 -14.73 26.06 -0.14
CA LEU A 645 -15.30 27.12 0.70
C LEU A 645 -15.37 26.70 2.16
N CYS A 646 -15.80 25.46 2.44
CA CYS A 646 -15.82 24.89 3.78
C CYS A 646 -14.41 24.72 4.38
N ALA A 647 -13.37 24.50 3.57
CA ALA A 647 -11.99 24.41 4.07
C ALA A 647 -11.40 25.78 4.45
N HIS A 648 -11.85 26.86 3.80
CA HIS A 648 -11.34 28.22 4.03
C HIS A 648 -12.10 28.98 5.14
N LEU A 649 -13.43 28.85 5.20
CA LEU A 649 -14.27 29.74 6.02
C LEU A 649 -15.01 29.04 7.17
N CYS A 650 -14.72 27.77 7.43
CA CYS A 650 -15.36 27.04 8.53
C CYS A 650 -14.76 27.41 9.90
N HIS A 651 -15.63 27.57 10.90
CA HIS A 651 -15.29 27.83 12.30
C HIS A 651 -14.91 26.57 13.10
N ARG A 652 -14.72 25.44 12.40
CA ARG A 652 -14.16 24.17 12.91
C ARG A 652 -14.85 23.60 14.16
N PRO A 653 -16.19 23.50 14.20
CA PRO A 653 -16.89 22.93 15.37
C PRO A 653 -16.52 21.46 15.61
N CYS A 654 -16.08 20.76 14.56
CA CYS A 654 -15.61 19.39 14.61
C CYS A 654 -14.30 19.20 15.41
N GLU A 655 -13.41 20.20 15.43
CA GLU A 655 -12.12 20.14 16.15
C GLU A 655 -12.32 20.36 17.65
N ALA A 656 -13.27 21.22 18.02
CA ALA A 656 -13.60 21.53 19.41
C ALA A 656 -14.08 20.31 20.22
N VAL A 657 -14.70 19.33 19.56
CA VAL A 657 -15.24 18.11 20.18
C VAL A 657 -14.41 16.86 19.85
N CYS A 658 -13.20 17.01 19.32
CA CYS A 658 -12.39 15.91 18.81
C CYS A 658 -12.00 14.93 19.94
N ALA A 659 -12.40 13.65 19.85
CA ALA A 659 -12.08 12.63 20.86
C ALA A 659 -10.57 12.34 21.02
N ALA A 660 -9.74 12.75 20.05
CA ALA A 660 -8.29 12.63 20.14
C ALA A 660 -7.63 13.68 21.06
N SER A 661 -8.39 14.68 21.53
CA SER A 661 -7.88 15.82 22.31
C SER A 661 -7.66 15.56 23.80
N GLN A 662 -7.94 14.36 24.31
CA GLN A 662 -7.78 13.98 25.73
C GLN A 662 -6.32 14.14 26.23
N GLY A 663 -5.89 15.38 26.54
CA GLY A 663 -4.53 15.76 26.92
C GLY A 663 -3.59 16.14 25.76
N ARG A 664 -4.08 16.28 24.52
CA ARG A 664 -3.29 16.66 23.34
C ARG A 664 -4.08 17.65 22.48
N ALA A 665 -3.42 18.36 21.57
CA ALA A 665 -4.12 19.18 20.60
C ALA A 665 -5.10 18.35 19.74
N PRO A 666 -6.23 18.89 19.25
CA PRO A 666 -7.15 18.16 18.40
C PRO A 666 -6.51 17.74 17.07
N VAL A 667 -7.18 16.87 16.32
CA VAL A 667 -6.83 16.63 14.91
C VAL A 667 -7.17 17.89 14.12
N ALA A 668 -6.27 18.34 13.24
CA ALA A 668 -6.46 19.49 12.35
C ALA A 668 -7.38 19.12 11.17
N ILE A 669 -8.63 18.77 11.49
CA ILE A 669 -9.68 18.29 10.59
C ILE A 669 -9.89 19.25 9.41
N ASN A 670 -9.84 20.57 9.65
CA ASN A 670 -10.02 21.57 8.60
C ASN A 670 -8.78 21.68 7.68
N ALA A 671 -7.57 21.54 8.22
CA ALA A 671 -6.35 21.53 7.42
C ALA A 671 -6.28 20.29 6.50
N LEU A 672 -6.71 19.13 6.99
CA LEU A 672 -6.83 17.92 6.19
C LEU A 672 -7.86 18.07 5.05
N LYS A 673 -8.96 18.79 5.31
CA LYS A 673 -9.96 19.14 4.28
C LYS A 673 -9.37 20.10 3.25
N ARG A 674 -8.52 21.04 3.68
CA ARG A 674 -7.81 21.97 2.81
C ARG A 674 -6.82 21.28 1.90
N TYR A 675 -5.95 20.43 2.47
CA TYR A 675 -5.08 19.54 1.71
C TYR A 675 -5.86 18.77 0.63
N LEU A 676 -6.97 18.15 1.02
CA LEU A 676 -7.78 17.34 0.11
C LEU A 676 -8.41 18.15 -1.04
N THR A 677 -8.94 19.33 -0.75
CA THR A 677 -9.61 20.18 -1.75
C THR A 677 -8.62 20.92 -2.65
N GLU A 678 -7.39 21.13 -2.21
CA GLU A 678 -6.36 21.82 -3.00
C GLU A 678 -5.42 20.87 -3.76
N THR A 679 -5.22 19.63 -3.28
CA THR A 679 -4.33 18.63 -3.92
C THR A 679 -5.06 17.45 -4.57
N GLY A 680 -6.33 17.20 -4.21
CA GLY A 680 -7.11 16.08 -4.74
C GLY A 680 -7.56 16.29 -6.19
N ALA A 681 -7.66 15.20 -6.96
CA ALA A 681 -8.29 15.20 -8.28
C ALA A 681 -9.77 15.60 -8.17
N ARG A 682 -10.36 16.12 -9.26
CA ARG A 682 -11.77 16.57 -9.29
C ARG A 682 -12.68 15.43 -8.84
N ALA A 683 -13.45 15.65 -7.76
CA ALA A 683 -14.56 14.76 -7.44
C ALA A 683 -15.62 14.90 -8.54
N THR A 684 -15.58 13.96 -9.49
CA THR A 684 -16.64 13.81 -10.49
C THR A 684 -17.83 13.20 -9.76
N VAL A 685 -18.72 14.03 -9.24
CA VAL A 685 -19.99 13.54 -8.68
C VAL A 685 -20.86 13.15 -9.86
N VAL A 686 -20.85 11.86 -10.21
CA VAL A 686 -21.79 11.29 -11.19
C VAL A 686 -23.18 11.35 -10.56
N SER A 687 -23.95 12.37 -10.91
CA SER A 687 -25.36 12.44 -10.57
C SER A 687 -26.19 11.96 -11.77
N PRO A 688 -27.30 11.22 -11.54
CA PRO A 688 -28.22 10.93 -12.63
C PRO A 688 -28.70 12.25 -13.26
N ALA A 689 -28.91 12.25 -14.58
CA ALA A 689 -29.47 13.42 -15.24
C ALA A 689 -30.84 13.77 -14.60
N PRO A 690 -31.07 15.03 -14.18
CA PRO A 690 -32.28 15.39 -13.45
C PRO A 690 -33.53 15.27 -14.34
N MET A 691 -34.38 14.28 -14.05
CA MET A 691 -35.61 13.98 -14.82
C MET A 691 -36.90 14.49 -14.14
N GLY A 692 -36.84 14.84 -12.85
CA GLY A 692 -37.96 15.32 -12.04
C GLY A 692 -38.38 16.77 -12.31
N PRO A 693 -39.33 17.31 -11.52
CA PRO A 693 -39.89 18.64 -11.78
C PRO A 693 -38.87 19.77 -11.60
N SER A 694 -39.15 20.91 -12.24
CA SER A 694 -38.33 22.11 -12.13
C SER A 694 -38.59 22.85 -10.82
N VAL A 695 -37.54 23.36 -10.18
CA VAL A 695 -37.63 24.14 -8.93
C VAL A 695 -36.86 25.43 -9.11
N ALA A 696 -37.49 26.57 -8.82
CA ALA A 696 -36.81 27.87 -8.86
C ALA A 696 -36.12 28.15 -7.52
N ILE A 697 -34.88 28.60 -7.56
CA ILE A 697 -34.11 29.01 -6.39
C ILE A 697 -33.67 30.45 -6.62
N VAL A 698 -34.07 31.37 -5.75
CA VAL A 698 -33.74 32.79 -5.86
C VAL A 698 -32.63 33.13 -4.87
N GLY A 699 -31.43 33.38 -5.38
CA GLY A 699 -30.20 33.64 -4.65
C GLY A 699 -29.14 32.54 -4.85
N ALA A 700 -28.01 32.88 -5.47
CA ALA A 700 -26.90 32.00 -5.79
C ALA A 700 -25.76 32.06 -4.75
N GLY A 701 -26.09 32.32 -3.48
CA GLY A 701 -25.16 32.22 -2.36
C GLY A 701 -24.96 30.78 -1.87
N PRO A 702 -24.19 30.56 -0.79
CA PRO A 702 -23.92 29.22 -0.26
C PRO A 702 -25.16 28.38 0.03
N ALA A 703 -26.23 28.99 0.58
CA ALA A 703 -27.50 28.31 0.83
C ALA A 703 -28.19 27.84 -0.47
N GLY A 704 -28.28 28.72 -1.48
CA GLY A 704 -28.92 28.41 -2.76
C GLY A 704 -28.14 27.38 -3.58
N LEU A 705 -26.81 27.49 -3.62
CA LEU A 705 -25.94 26.52 -4.29
C LEU A 705 -26.00 25.14 -3.63
N ALA A 706 -26.01 25.08 -2.30
CA ALA A 706 -26.17 23.82 -1.57
C ALA A 706 -27.57 23.20 -1.77
N CYS A 707 -28.62 24.04 -1.80
CA CYS A 707 -29.98 23.62 -2.13
C CYS A 707 -30.06 23.04 -3.56
N ALA A 708 -29.47 23.73 -4.54
CA ALA A 708 -29.45 23.28 -5.93
C ALA A 708 -28.73 21.93 -6.08
N ALA A 709 -27.54 21.79 -5.51
CA ALA A 709 -26.78 20.55 -5.55
C ALA A 709 -27.56 19.38 -4.93
N GLU A 710 -28.24 19.61 -3.79
CA GLU A 710 -29.04 18.58 -3.13
C GLU A 710 -30.31 18.22 -3.93
N LEU A 711 -30.96 19.20 -4.57
CA LEU A 711 -32.11 18.95 -5.43
C LEU A 711 -31.74 18.13 -6.67
N VAL A 712 -30.57 18.35 -7.27
CA VAL A 712 -30.07 17.50 -8.37
C VAL A 712 -29.90 16.05 -7.92
N ARG A 713 -29.30 15.82 -6.74
CA ARG A 713 -29.13 14.46 -6.18
C ARG A 713 -30.46 13.75 -5.94
N ARG A 714 -31.52 14.51 -5.68
CA ARG A 714 -32.90 14.02 -5.51
C ARG A 714 -33.67 13.92 -6.82
N GLY A 715 -33.05 14.24 -7.95
CA GLY A 715 -33.60 14.11 -9.30
C GLY A 715 -34.36 15.32 -9.83
N TYR A 716 -34.38 16.46 -9.12
CA TYR A 716 -35.06 17.68 -9.56
C TYR A 716 -34.21 18.52 -10.51
N ARG A 717 -34.84 19.40 -11.29
CA ARG A 717 -34.17 20.35 -12.20
C ARG A 717 -34.15 21.76 -11.58
N PRO A 718 -33.12 22.13 -10.80
CA PRO A 718 -33.03 23.48 -10.24
C PRO A 718 -32.71 24.54 -11.29
N ALA A 719 -33.41 25.67 -11.18
CA ALA A 719 -33.15 26.91 -11.91
C ALA A 719 -32.79 28.00 -10.88
N LEU A 720 -31.52 28.41 -10.89
CA LEU A 720 -30.95 29.35 -9.95
C LEU A 720 -30.96 30.76 -10.54
N TYR A 721 -31.67 31.69 -9.90
CA TYR A 721 -31.78 33.09 -10.29
C TYR A 721 -31.02 33.96 -9.31
N ASP A 722 -30.19 34.88 -9.78
CA ASP A 722 -29.50 35.84 -8.92
C ASP A 722 -29.54 37.24 -9.52
N ALA A 723 -29.65 38.26 -8.66
CA ALA A 723 -29.64 39.65 -9.06
C ALA A 723 -28.28 40.09 -9.65
N ARG A 724 -27.20 39.34 -9.38
CA ARG A 724 -25.87 39.58 -9.92
C ARG A 724 -25.58 38.65 -11.09
N GLU A 725 -24.65 39.06 -11.95
CA GLU A 725 -24.26 38.29 -13.15
C GLU A 725 -23.48 37.01 -12.83
N ARG A 726 -22.87 36.92 -11.64
CA ARG A 726 -22.04 35.78 -11.23
C ARG A 726 -22.54 35.19 -9.91
N PRO A 727 -22.54 33.85 -9.77
CA PRO A 727 -22.91 33.16 -8.54
C PRO A 727 -21.84 33.31 -7.44
N GLY A 728 -22.20 32.96 -6.20
CA GLY A 728 -21.31 32.95 -5.03
C GLY A 728 -21.75 33.86 -3.88
N GLY A 729 -22.77 34.70 -4.10
CA GLY A 729 -23.37 35.55 -3.06
C GLY A 729 -22.36 36.41 -2.30
N MET A 730 -22.59 36.60 -0.99
CA MET A 730 -21.72 37.44 -0.15
C MET A 730 -20.27 36.95 -0.10
N VAL A 731 -20.02 35.65 -0.31
CA VAL A 731 -18.67 35.10 -0.29
C VAL A 731 -17.86 35.57 -1.50
N ALA A 732 -18.47 35.65 -2.68
CA ALA A 732 -17.81 36.18 -3.88
C ALA A 732 -17.61 37.70 -3.83
N HIS A 733 -18.45 38.43 -3.07
CA HIS A 733 -18.55 39.89 -3.19
C HIS A 733 -18.08 40.69 -1.97
N ALA A 734 -18.09 40.12 -0.78
CA ALA A 734 -17.74 40.84 0.46
C ALA A 734 -16.67 40.15 1.29
N VAL A 735 -16.50 38.82 1.19
CA VAL A 735 -15.40 38.13 1.88
C VAL A 735 -14.09 38.43 1.15
N PRO A 736 -13.02 38.91 1.81
CA PRO A 736 -11.75 39.23 1.16
C PRO A 736 -11.12 38.04 0.42
N ALA A 737 -10.47 38.31 -0.72
CA ALA A 737 -9.84 37.28 -1.56
C ALA A 737 -8.71 36.52 -0.84
N ALA A 738 -8.06 37.14 0.14
CA ALA A 738 -7.03 36.50 0.95
C ALA A 738 -7.58 35.44 1.90
N ARG A 739 -8.86 35.54 2.32
CA ARG A 739 -9.55 34.48 3.07
C ARG A 739 -10.12 33.43 2.13
N MET A 740 -10.72 33.86 1.04
CA MET A 740 -11.32 33.00 0.03
C MET A 740 -10.83 33.37 -1.38
N PRO A 741 -9.77 32.70 -1.87
CA PRO A 741 -9.27 32.93 -3.23
C PRO A 741 -10.38 32.71 -4.27
N ARG A 742 -10.51 33.64 -5.21
CA ARG A 742 -11.62 33.64 -6.17
C ARG A 742 -11.61 32.41 -7.07
N ALA A 743 -10.44 32.02 -7.58
CA ALA A 743 -10.29 30.81 -8.39
C ALA A 743 -10.72 29.52 -7.64
N VAL A 744 -10.47 29.45 -6.33
CA VAL A 744 -10.86 28.31 -5.49
C VAL A 744 -12.39 28.27 -5.32
N LEU A 745 -13.03 29.42 -5.10
CA LEU A 745 -14.49 29.55 -5.01
C LEU A 745 -15.17 29.22 -6.35
N GLU A 746 -14.66 29.75 -7.45
CA GLU A 746 -15.18 29.54 -8.80
C GLU A 746 -15.16 28.05 -9.18
N ARG A 747 -14.12 27.32 -8.77
CA ARG A 747 -14.03 25.86 -8.97
C ARG A 747 -15.14 25.10 -8.24
N ASP A 748 -15.42 25.45 -6.98
CA ASP A 748 -16.53 24.85 -6.23
C ASP A 748 -17.88 25.15 -6.89
N ILE A 749 -18.08 26.39 -7.36
CA ILE A 749 -19.33 26.78 -8.02
C ILE A 749 -19.50 26.08 -9.37
N ALA A 750 -18.43 26.02 -10.18
CA ALA A 750 -18.43 25.32 -11.46
C ALA A 750 -18.84 23.85 -11.25
N ALA A 751 -18.30 23.18 -10.23
CA ALA A 751 -18.67 21.81 -9.92
C ALA A 751 -20.16 21.63 -9.57
N VAL A 752 -20.80 22.64 -8.95
CA VAL A 752 -22.25 22.63 -8.70
C VAL A 752 -23.04 22.85 -9.99
N LEU A 753 -22.61 23.78 -10.84
CA LEU A 753 -23.28 24.05 -12.12
C LEU A 753 -23.17 22.89 -13.10
N ASP A 754 -22.01 22.21 -13.12
CA ASP A 754 -21.73 21.01 -13.93
C ASP A 754 -22.65 19.82 -13.60
N LEU A 755 -23.37 19.86 -12.47
CA LEU A 755 -24.45 18.90 -12.15
C LEU A 755 -25.70 19.10 -13.03
N GLY A 756 -25.73 20.13 -13.88
CA GLY A 756 -26.90 20.49 -14.70
C GLY A 756 -27.80 21.55 -14.07
N VAL A 757 -27.27 22.34 -13.13
CA VAL A 757 -28.00 23.48 -12.53
C VAL A 757 -28.03 24.63 -13.53
N ARG A 758 -29.22 25.09 -13.92
CA ARG A 758 -29.35 26.26 -14.81
C ARG A 758 -29.19 27.54 -14.01
N PHE A 759 -28.28 28.42 -14.43
CA PHE A 759 -28.03 29.69 -13.75
C PHE A 759 -28.50 30.87 -14.62
N PHE A 760 -29.24 31.79 -14.00
CA PHE A 760 -29.78 33.01 -14.59
C PHE A 760 -29.29 34.21 -13.76
N GLY A 761 -28.15 34.78 -14.15
CA GLY A 761 -27.60 35.98 -13.52
C GLY A 761 -28.25 37.27 -14.03
N GLY A 762 -28.18 38.33 -13.22
CA GLY A 762 -28.78 39.64 -13.55
C GLY A 762 -30.31 39.66 -13.45
N VAL A 763 -30.91 38.69 -12.77
CA VAL A 763 -32.37 38.52 -12.62
C VAL A 763 -32.76 38.71 -11.15
N ARG A 764 -33.33 39.88 -10.83
CA ARG A 764 -33.79 40.20 -9.48
C ARG A 764 -35.28 39.89 -9.32
N LEU A 765 -35.61 39.23 -8.22
CA LEU A 765 -37.00 39.01 -7.82
C LEU A 765 -37.70 40.35 -7.53
N GLY A 766 -38.90 40.50 -8.11
CA GLY A 766 -39.72 41.71 -8.05
C GLY A 766 -39.44 42.74 -9.15
N ARG A 767 -38.39 42.54 -9.96
CA ARG A 767 -38.07 43.39 -11.13
C ARG A 767 -38.10 42.60 -12.43
N GLU A 768 -37.07 41.80 -12.69
CA GLU A 768 -36.97 41.01 -13.92
C GLU A 768 -37.79 39.70 -13.83
N VAL A 769 -38.07 39.22 -12.61
CA VAL A 769 -38.92 38.05 -12.40
C VAL A 769 -39.83 38.23 -11.18
N THR A 770 -41.05 37.70 -11.22
CA THR A 770 -42.00 37.71 -10.08
C THR A 770 -42.28 36.29 -9.58
N LEU A 771 -42.79 36.15 -8.35
CA LEU A 771 -43.17 34.83 -7.81
C LEU A 771 -44.22 34.14 -8.68
N ASP A 772 -45.24 34.87 -9.14
CA ASP A 772 -46.26 34.35 -10.04
C ASP A 772 -45.68 33.99 -11.41
N GLY A 773 -44.73 34.78 -11.90
CA GLY A 773 -43.99 34.50 -13.14
C GLY A 773 -43.20 33.19 -13.05
N LEU A 774 -42.51 32.93 -11.94
CA LEU A 774 -41.82 31.66 -11.70
C LEU A 774 -42.80 30.48 -11.69
N ARG A 775 -43.98 30.63 -11.07
CA ARG A 775 -44.99 29.57 -11.11
C ARG A 775 -45.55 29.34 -12.51
N ALA A 776 -45.81 30.41 -13.26
CA ALA A 776 -46.31 30.35 -14.63
C ALA A 776 -45.31 29.67 -15.59
N GLN A 777 -44.01 29.73 -15.30
CA GLN A 777 -42.96 28.99 -16.02
C GLN A 777 -42.94 27.48 -15.72
N GLY A 778 -43.85 26.99 -14.87
CA GLY A 778 -43.99 25.56 -14.57
C GLY A 778 -43.05 25.04 -13.48
N HIS A 779 -42.47 25.91 -12.65
CA HIS A 779 -41.73 25.46 -11.47
C HIS A 779 -42.70 24.91 -10.42
N ALA A 780 -42.43 23.70 -9.91
CA ALA A 780 -43.28 23.03 -8.92
C ALA A 780 -43.21 23.69 -7.53
N ALA A 781 -42.08 24.34 -7.22
CA ALA A 781 -41.87 25.08 -5.98
C ALA A 781 -40.82 26.19 -6.18
N VAL A 782 -40.77 27.14 -5.25
CA VAL A 782 -39.82 28.25 -5.21
C VAL A 782 -39.09 28.26 -3.87
N VAL A 783 -37.75 28.39 -3.89
CA VAL A 783 -36.90 28.53 -2.70
C VAL A 783 -36.28 29.92 -2.67
N LEU A 784 -36.52 30.68 -1.59
CA LEU A 784 -35.97 32.00 -1.36
C LEU A 784 -34.68 31.91 -0.53
N ALA A 785 -33.53 32.09 -1.17
CA ALA A 785 -32.19 32.09 -0.58
C ALA A 785 -31.51 33.47 -0.70
N LEU A 786 -32.27 34.54 -0.40
CA LEU A 786 -31.92 35.94 -0.68
C LEU A 786 -30.68 36.45 0.11
N GLY A 787 -30.37 35.81 1.24
CA GLY A 787 -29.31 36.23 2.16
C GLY A 787 -29.56 37.59 2.84
N ALA A 788 -28.66 37.98 3.74
CA ALA A 788 -28.67 39.28 4.42
C ALA A 788 -27.67 40.23 3.75
N ARG A 789 -28.06 40.83 2.61
CA ARG A 789 -27.14 41.56 1.72
C ARG A 789 -27.01 43.07 2.00
N LEU A 790 -27.76 43.62 2.95
CA LEU A 790 -27.68 45.03 3.33
C LEU A 790 -26.91 45.17 4.65
N SER A 791 -26.07 46.19 4.79
CA SER A 791 -25.49 46.55 6.08
C SER A 791 -26.55 47.19 6.99
N ALA A 792 -26.49 46.90 8.29
CA ALA A 792 -27.30 47.62 9.27
C ALA A 792 -26.83 49.09 9.34
N VAL A 793 -27.78 50.01 9.36
CA VAL A 793 -27.51 51.45 9.42
C VAL A 793 -27.41 51.87 10.89
N PRO A 794 -26.31 52.54 11.30
CA PRO A 794 -26.14 52.99 12.68
C PRO A 794 -27.09 54.14 13.01
N ALA A 795 -27.63 54.14 14.23
CA ALA A 795 -28.39 55.26 14.78
C ALA A 795 -27.45 56.15 15.64
N VAL A 796 -26.42 56.73 15.02
CA VAL A 796 -25.39 57.55 15.68
C VAL A 796 -25.32 58.93 15.01
N HIS A 797 -25.18 59.98 15.81
CA HIS A 797 -25.01 61.35 15.28
C HIS A 797 -23.73 61.45 14.44
N GLY A 798 -23.84 61.99 13.22
CA GLY A 798 -22.74 62.12 12.26
C GLY A 798 -22.50 60.89 11.40
N ALA A 799 -23.44 59.93 11.35
CA ALA A 799 -23.37 58.75 10.48
C ALA A 799 -23.49 59.07 8.97
N ASP A 800 -23.85 60.29 8.63
CA ASP A 800 -24.00 60.86 7.27
C ASP A 800 -22.77 61.66 6.80
N LEU A 801 -21.76 61.83 7.65
CA LEU A 801 -20.51 62.52 7.31
C LEU A 801 -19.74 61.79 6.19
N ALA A 802 -19.03 62.54 5.34
CA ALA A 802 -18.12 61.94 4.38
C ALA A 802 -17.00 61.16 5.09
N GLY A 803 -16.64 59.99 4.57
CA GLY A 803 -15.70 59.07 5.23
C GLY A 803 -16.34 58.13 6.26
N VAL A 804 -17.67 58.14 6.39
CA VAL A 804 -18.41 57.11 7.12
C VAL A 804 -18.98 56.09 6.14
N ASP A 805 -18.50 54.85 6.25
CA ASP A 805 -18.84 53.76 5.34
C ASP A 805 -19.60 52.64 6.08
N LEU A 806 -20.37 51.88 5.31
CA LEU A 806 -20.96 50.62 5.76
C LEU A 806 -20.07 49.45 5.31
N ALA A 807 -19.94 48.43 6.17
CA ALA A 807 -18.96 47.36 5.94
C ALA A 807 -19.12 46.59 4.62
N LEU A 808 -20.35 46.28 4.18
CA LEU A 808 -20.55 45.51 2.95
C LEU A 808 -20.23 46.32 1.68
N PRO A 809 -20.71 47.57 1.52
CA PRO A 809 -20.23 48.46 0.47
C PRO A 809 -18.73 48.67 0.50
N PHE A 810 -18.12 48.86 1.67
CA PHE A 810 -16.68 49.04 1.83
C PHE A 810 -15.90 47.83 1.31
N LEU A 811 -16.25 46.62 1.74
CA LEU A 811 -15.58 45.38 1.31
C LEU A 811 -15.82 45.05 -0.17
N SER A 812 -16.93 45.51 -0.75
CA SER A 812 -17.23 45.31 -2.17
C SER A 812 -16.55 46.32 -3.08
N ALA A 813 -16.42 47.58 -2.65
CA ALA A 813 -15.79 48.65 -3.43
C ALA A 813 -14.27 48.69 -3.25
N VAL A 814 -13.79 48.22 -2.09
CA VAL A 814 -12.38 48.19 -1.67
C VAL A 814 -11.70 49.54 -1.89
N PRO A 815 -12.17 50.60 -1.20
CA PRO A 815 -11.69 51.96 -1.42
C PRO A 815 -10.22 52.12 -1.01
N ASP A 816 -9.54 53.11 -1.61
CA ASP A 816 -8.20 53.49 -1.18
C ASP A 816 -8.25 54.15 0.21
N VAL A 817 -7.47 53.59 1.13
CA VAL A 817 -7.34 54.01 2.52
C VAL A 817 -5.88 54.24 2.92
N ALA A 818 -4.97 54.33 1.95
CA ALA A 818 -3.54 54.52 2.21
C ALA A 818 -3.30 55.76 3.10
N GLY A 819 -2.54 55.57 4.18
CA GLY A 819 -2.22 56.61 5.16
C GLY A 819 -3.37 57.02 6.10
N GLN A 820 -4.58 56.48 5.93
CA GLN A 820 -5.74 56.85 6.76
C GLN A 820 -5.77 56.08 8.09
N ARG A 821 -6.30 56.72 9.14
CA ARG A 821 -6.64 56.06 10.41
C ARG A 821 -8.07 55.54 10.32
N VAL A 822 -8.22 54.22 10.20
CA VAL A 822 -9.51 53.56 10.01
C VAL A 822 -10.05 53.05 11.34
N LEU A 823 -11.25 53.48 11.72
CA LEU A 823 -11.96 53.00 12.90
C LEU A 823 -13.15 52.13 12.48
N VAL A 824 -13.14 50.87 12.88
CA VAL A 824 -14.16 49.88 12.53
C VAL A 824 -15.06 49.61 13.74
N VAL A 825 -16.37 49.74 13.57
CA VAL A 825 -17.35 49.56 14.66
C VAL A 825 -18.02 48.20 14.52
N GLY A 826 -17.75 47.26 15.42
CA GLY A 826 -18.34 45.92 15.45
C GLY A 826 -17.40 44.86 16.03
N GLY A 827 -17.97 43.81 16.63
CA GLY A 827 -17.22 42.73 17.29
C GLY A 827 -17.22 41.37 16.57
N GLY A 828 -17.53 41.34 15.27
CA GLY A 828 -17.66 40.11 14.47
C GLY A 828 -16.60 39.97 13.37
N ASP A 829 -16.61 38.84 12.67
CA ASP A 829 -15.64 38.53 11.60
C ASP A 829 -15.58 39.62 10.51
N VAL A 830 -16.72 40.22 10.15
CA VAL A 830 -16.79 41.30 9.18
C VAL A 830 -15.99 42.53 9.63
N ALA A 831 -15.97 42.84 10.93
CA ALA A 831 -15.20 43.96 11.46
C ALA A 831 -13.69 43.71 11.35
N LEU A 832 -13.26 42.46 11.61
CA LEU A 832 -11.86 42.07 11.44
C LEU A 832 -11.47 42.04 9.96
N ASP A 833 -12.34 41.57 9.06
CA ASP A 833 -12.09 41.58 7.61
C ASP A 833 -11.88 43.02 7.09
N VAL A 834 -12.72 43.98 7.52
CA VAL A 834 -12.54 45.40 7.19
C VAL A 834 -11.22 45.94 7.73
N ALA A 835 -10.90 45.67 9.00
CA ALA A 835 -9.69 46.19 9.63
C ALA A 835 -8.41 45.65 8.95
N ARG A 836 -8.37 44.35 8.68
CA ARG A 836 -7.23 43.68 8.01
C ARG A 836 -7.08 44.13 6.57
N GLU A 837 -8.17 44.20 5.81
CA GLU A 837 -8.13 44.72 4.43
C GLU A 837 -7.65 46.17 4.42
N SER A 838 -8.06 46.99 5.39
CA SER A 838 -7.58 48.38 5.49
C SER A 838 -6.07 48.45 5.71
N LEU A 839 -5.51 47.64 6.62
CA LEU A 839 -4.05 47.59 6.86
C LEU A 839 -3.29 47.11 5.62
N ARG A 840 -3.78 46.09 4.94
CA ARG A 840 -3.17 45.56 3.70
C ARG A 840 -3.19 46.56 2.55
N ARG A 841 -4.10 47.55 2.60
CA ARG A 841 -4.19 48.68 1.67
C ARG A 841 -3.34 49.89 2.10
N GLY A 842 -2.57 49.76 3.17
CA GLY A 842 -1.66 50.82 3.64
C GLY A 842 -2.30 51.83 4.58
N ALA A 843 -3.43 51.51 5.23
CA ALA A 843 -3.96 52.33 6.32
C ALA A 843 -2.89 52.53 7.40
N ALA A 844 -2.79 53.74 7.94
CA ALA A 844 -1.82 54.06 8.99
C ALA A 844 -2.15 53.31 10.30
N THR A 845 -3.43 53.17 10.61
CA THR A 845 -3.92 52.34 11.73
C THR A 845 -5.28 51.73 11.39
N ALA A 846 -5.59 50.57 11.96
CA ALA A 846 -6.93 50.00 11.96
C ALA A 846 -7.34 49.64 13.39
N THR A 847 -8.36 50.32 13.90
CA THR A 847 -8.86 50.11 15.27
C THR A 847 -10.27 49.56 15.25
N VAL A 848 -10.50 48.39 15.85
CA VAL A 848 -11.82 47.79 16.03
C VAL A 848 -12.39 48.21 17.38
N VAL A 849 -13.62 48.74 17.39
CA VAL A 849 -14.37 49.16 18.56
C VAL A 849 -15.60 48.29 18.69
N CYS A 850 -15.78 47.62 19.84
CA CYS A 850 -16.96 46.79 20.07
C CYS A 850 -17.50 46.92 21.50
N PRO A 851 -18.84 46.95 21.68
CA PRO A 851 -19.47 47.08 22.99
C PRO A 851 -19.27 45.85 23.90
N GLU A 852 -18.99 44.69 23.32
CA GLU A 852 -18.71 43.46 24.05
C GLU A 852 -17.33 43.46 24.70
N PRO A 853 -17.15 42.80 25.86
CA PRO A 853 -15.82 42.47 26.35
C PRO A 853 -15.13 41.47 25.39
N ARG A 854 -13.81 41.41 25.47
CA ARG A 854 -12.97 40.69 24.50
C ARG A 854 -13.33 39.22 24.38
N GLU A 855 -13.56 38.56 25.51
CA GLU A 855 -13.93 37.15 25.60
C GLU A 855 -15.33 36.82 25.05
N ASP A 856 -16.18 37.83 24.85
CA ASP A 856 -17.53 37.71 24.30
C ASP A 856 -17.64 38.21 22.86
N MET A 857 -16.53 38.60 22.22
CA MET A 857 -16.53 38.96 20.81
C MET A 857 -17.09 37.79 19.97
N SER A 858 -17.92 38.13 18.99
CA SER A 858 -18.53 37.15 18.08
C SER A 858 -17.58 36.64 16.98
N ALA A 859 -16.45 37.33 16.79
CA ALA A 859 -15.41 36.92 15.86
C ALA A 859 -14.74 35.60 16.28
N ALA A 860 -14.31 34.81 15.30
CA ALA A 860 -13.59 33.57 15.59
C ALA A 860 -12.23 33.88 16.27
N PRO A 861 -11.79 33.10 17.29
CA PRO A 861 -10.56 33.38 18.03
C PRO A 861 -9.30 33.38 17.15
N ASP A 862 -9.28 32.55 16.10
CA ASP A 862 -8.20 32.51 15.12
C ASP A 862 -8.19 33.76 14.23
N ALA A 863 -9.36 34.24 13.79
CA ALA A 863 -9.48 35.49 13.05
C ALA A 863 -9.01 36.69 13.88
N LEU A 864 -9.34 36.72 15.18
CA LEU A 864 -8.87 37.75 16.11
C LEU A 864 -7.34 37.71 16.27
N ALA A 865 -6.77 36.53 16.53
CA ALA A 865 -5.33 36.36 16.67
C ALA A 865 -4.56 36.75 15.39
N LEU A 866 -5.08 36.40 14.22
CA LEU A 866 -4.50 36.81 12.93
C LEU A 866 -4.59 38.32 12.72
N GLY A 867 -5.71 38.95 13.06
CA GLY A 867 -5.86 40.40 12.97
C GLY A 867 -4.84 41.14 13.83
N GLU A 868 -4.63 40.69 15.06
CA GLU A 868 -3.64 41.29 15.97
C GLU A 868 -2.21 41.07 15.50
N ALA A 869 -1.90 39.90 14.95
CA ALA A 869 -0.61 39.63 14.32
C ALA A 869 -0.34 40.55 13.11
N GLU A 870 -1.40 40.99 12.41
CA GLU A 870 -1.33 41.98 11.33
C GLU A 870 -1.33 43.45 11.80
N GLY A 871 -1.49 43.70 13.10
CA GLY A 871 -1.46 45.04 13.69
C GLY A 871 -2.83 45.69 13.92
N VAL A 872 -3.93 44.92 13.87
CA VAL A 872 -5.27 45.42 14.23
C VAL A 872 -5.33 45.67 15.74
N VAL A 873 -5.76 46.88 16.13
CA VAL A 873 -5.94 47.26 17.54
C VAL A 873 -7.40 47.03 17.94
N VAL A 874 -7.65 46.25 19.00
CA VAL A 874 -9.01 45.96 19.47
C VAL A 874 -9.31 46.71 20.77
N ARG A 875 -10.31 47.59 20.73
CA ARG A 875 -10.88 48.29 21.89
C ARG A 875 -12.24 47.67 22.23
N ALA A 876 -12.22 46.67 23.11
CA ALA A 876 -13.42 45.99 23.60
C ALA A 876 -14.09 46.75 24.75
N GLY A 877 -15.36 46.45 25.03
CA GLY A 877 -16.15 47.06 26.11
C GLY A 877 -16.49 48.53 25.89
N CYS A 878 -16.50 49.00 24.64
CA CYS A 878 -16.76 50.41 24.31
C CYS A 878 -17.58 50.59 23.03
N ALA A 879 -18.34 51.68 22.94
CA ALA A 879 -19.21 51.98 21.81
C ALA A 879 -19.02 53.42 21.33
N VAL A 880 -19.29 53.66 20.05
CA VAL A 880 -19.25 55.01 19.47
C VAL A 880 -20.50 55.79 19.91
N VAL A 881 -20.28 56.94 20.55
CA VAL A 881 -21.33 57.87 21.00
C VAL A 881 -21.78 58.79 19.86
N ARG A 882 -20.80 59.40 19.17
CA ARG A 882 -21.02 60.34 18.06
C ARG A 882 -19.77 60.47 17.19
N LEU A 883 -19.97 60.91 15.96
CA LEU A 883 -18.93 61.24 14.99
C LEU A 883 -18.90 62.75 14.74
N GLU A 884 -17.69 63.30 14.59
CA GLU A 884 -17.47 64.74 14.52
C GLU A 884 -16.44 65.08 13.41
N GLY A 885 -16.73 66.14 12.67
CA GLY A 885 -15.81 66.78 11.73
C GLY A 885 -16.52 67.71 10.74
N PRO A 886 -15.80 68.69 10.14
CA PRO A 886 -16.39 69.66 9.23
C PRO A 886 -16.65 69.04 7.85
N GLY A 887 -17.84 68.48 7.65
CA GLY A 887 -18.27 67.85 6.38
C GLY A 887 -17.72 66.45 6.14
N ALA A 888 -16.58 66.09 6.74
CA ALA A 888 -16.02 64.74 6.75
C ALA A 888 -15.65 64.32 8.18
N VAL A 889 -15.64 63.02 8.46
CA VAL A 889 -15.26 62.48 9.77
C VAL A 889 -13.78 62.77 10.05
N HIS A 890 -13.50 63.30 11.23
CA HIS A 890 -12.13 63.53 11.73
C HIS A 890 -11.91 62.87 13.10
N ARG A 891 -13.00 62.71 13.87
CA ARG A 891 -12.99 62.23 15.24
C ARG A 891 -14.21 61.37 15.54
N ALA A 892 -14.00 60.24 16.20
CA ALA A 892 -15.05 59.42 16.79
C ALA A 892 -14.98 59.53 18.32
N VAL A 893 -16.10 59.85 18.96
CA VAL A 893 -16.21 59.84 20.42
C VAL A 893 -16.63 58.45 20.88
N VAL A 894 -15.81 57.81 21.70
CA VAL A 894 -15.97 56.42 22.15
C VAL A 894 -16.14 56.39 23.67
N GLY A 895 -17.21 55.78 24.16
CA GLY A 895 -17.51 55.61 25.59
C GLY A 895 -17.45 54.15 26.04
N SER A 896 -17.05 53.92 27.28
CA SER A 896 -17.10 52.61 27.94
C SER A 896 -18.54 52.17 28.17
N VAL A 897 -18.85 50.91 27.84
CA VAL A 897 -20.18 50.33 28.00
C VAL A 897 -20.44 49.94 29.46
N VAL A 898 -21.59 50.37 30.00
CA VAL A 898 -22.08 49.99 31.33
C VAL A 898 -23.39 49.22 31.19
N GLY A 899 -23.52 48.10 31.91
CA GLY A 899 -24.74 47.29 31.95
C GLY A 899 -25.13 46.67 30.60
N LEU A 900 -24.17 46.02 29.93
CA LEU A 900 -24.39 45.36 28.64
C LEU A 900 -25.38 44.18 28.75
N ASP A 901 -26.53 44.32 28.12
CA ASP A 901 -27.42 43.23 27.74
C ASP A 901 -26.95 42.62 26.41
N ARG A 902 -26.66 41.32 26.48
CA ARG A 902 -26.10 40.52 25.39
C ARG A 902 -27.16 40.02 24.40
N GLY A 903 -28.40 40.47 24.57
CA GLY A 903 -29.49 40.22 23.65
C GLY A 903 -29.21 40.73 22.22
N PRO A 904 -29.94 40.22 21.22
CA PRO A 904 -29.98 40.76 19.88
C PRO A 904 -31.17 41.72 19.68
N PRO A 905 -30.96 43.02 19.36
CA PRO A 905 -29.68 43.72 19.25
C PRO A 905 -29.06 43.97 20.64
N LEU A 906 -27.74 44.21 20.66
CA LEU A 906 -27.05 44.58 21.91
C LEU A 906 -27.66 45.84 22.49
N ARG A 907 -27.85 45.84 23.81
CA ARG A 907 -28.37 46.99 24.56
C ARG A 907 -27.46 47.24 25.75
N TRP A 908 -27.37 48.48 26.19
CA TRP A 908 -26.61 48.85 27.37
C TRP A 908 -27.34 49.95 28.13
N THR A 909 -27.08 50.07 29.42
CA THR A 909 -27.78 51.03 30.28
C THR A 909 -27.18 52.43 30.21
N ALA A 910 -25.86 52.54 30.03
CA ALA A 910 -25.18 53.84 29.88
C ALA A 910 -23.83 53.72 29.15
N LEU A 911 -23.31 54.85 28.68
CA LEU A 911 -21.91 55.02 28.24
C LEU A 911 -21.20 55.98 29.21
N ALA A 912 -20.02 55.59 29.68
CA ALA A 912 -19.19 56.36 30.61
C ALA A 912 -17.81 56.64 30.00
N ASN A 913 -17.05 57.56 30.59
CA ASN A 913 -15.64 57.81 30.22
C ASN A 913 -15.43 58.09 28.71
N GLU A 914 -16.17 59.06 28.15
CA GLU A 914 -16.05 59.42 26.73
C GLU A 914 -14.63 59.89 26.38
N THR A 915 -14.06 59.27 25.35
CA THR A 915 -12.73 59.60 24.82
C THR A 915 -12.81 59.89 23.34
N ALA A 916 -12.07 60.89 22.88
CA ALA A 916 -11.91 61.18 21.47
C ALA A 916 -10.87 60.26 20.82
N ALA A 917 -11.22 59.59 19.73
CA ALA A 917 -10.29 58.88 18.85
C ALA A 917 -10.25 59.58 17.49
N LEU A 918 -9.04 59.87 16.99
CA LEU A 918 -8.88 60.41 15.64
C LEU A 918 -9.15 59.31 14.60
N ALA A 919 -10.00 59.60 13.63
CA ALA A 919 -10.37 58.67 12.57
C ALA A 919 -10.64 59.47 11.29
N ASP A 920 -9.91 59.13 10.23
CA ASP A 920 -10.09 59.73 8.90
C ASP A 920 -11.17 58.98 8.11
N ARG A 921 -11.50 57.76 8.57
CA ARG A 921 -12.57 56.92 8.03
C ARG A 921 -13.16 56.04 9.12
N VAL A 922 -14.49 55.93 9.14
CA VAL A 922 -15.22 55.10 10.10
C VAL A 922 -16.07 54.08 9.35
N VAL A 923 -15.93 52.79 9.65
CA VAL A 923 -16.67 51.72 8.97
C VAL A 923 -17.57 50.99 9.96
N PHE A 924 -18.89 51.01 9.74
CA PHE A 924 -19.85 50.30 10.59
C PHE A 924 -20.07 48.85 10.12
N ALA A 925 -19.68 47.91 10.96
CA ALA A 925 -19.81 46.45 10.81
C ALA A 925 -20.74 45.86 11.89
N ILE A 926 -21.88 46.52 12.13
CA ILE A 926 -22.79 46.24 13.26
C ILE A 926 -23.94 45.25 12.95
N GLY A 927 -23.86 44.54 11.82
CA GLY A 927 -24.84 43.54 11.41
C GLY A 927 -25.33 43.71 9.98
N GLN A 928 -26.19 42.79 9.55
CA GLN A 928 -26.74 42.75 8.20
C GLN A 928 -28.26 42.54 8.22
N ARG A 929 -28.92 42.98 7.15
CA ARG A 929 -30.37 42.92 6.94
C ARG A 929 -30.70 42.25 5.61
N VAL A 930 -31.85 41.60 5.56
CA VAL A 930 -32.42 41.03 4.33
C VAL A 930 -33.03 42.16 3.51
N ASP A 931 -32.82 42.13 2.19
CA ASP A 931 -33.51 43.04 1.27
C ASP A 931 -34.74 42.34 0.69
N THR A 932 -35.89 42.61 1.32
CA THR A 932 -37.21 42.17 0.85
C THR A 932 -37.97 43.29 0.14
N ALA A 933 -37.39 44.50 0.07
CA ALA A 933 -38.04 45.64 -0.57
C ALA A 933 -38.17 45.39 -2.09
N ASP A 934 -39.35 45.74 -2.61
CA ASP A 934 -39.73 45.57 -4.01
C ASP A 934 -39.73 44.13 -4.53
N CYS A 935 -39.55 43.11 -3.67
CA CYS A 935 -39.51 41.70 -4.07
C CYS A 935 -40.90 41.07 -4.35
N GLY A 936 -41.99 41.82 -4.10
CA GLY A 936 -43.37 41.32 -4.29
C GLY A 936 -43.74 40.14 -3.38
N LEU A 937 -43.13 40.04 -2.19
CA LEU A 937 -43.36 38.92 -1.28
C LEU A 937 -44.70 39.06 -0.52
N PRO A 938 -45.46 37.97 -0.31
CA PRO A 938 -46.66 37.98 0.52
C PRO A 938 -46.32 38.37 1.97
N GLN A 939 -47.15 39.21 2.60
CA GLN A 939 -46.94 39.66 3.99
C GLN A 939 -46.86 38.51 4.99
N VAL A 940 -47.54 37.38 4.73
CA VAL A 940 -47.49 36.17 5.57
C VAL A 940 -46.10 35.50 5.60
N VAL A 941 -45.19 35.88 4.70
CA VAL A 941 -43.85 35.30 4.57
C VAL A 941 -42.77 36.27 5.06
N VAL A 942 -43.10 37.51 5.43
CA VAL A 942 -42.13 38.53 5.88
C VAL A 942 -42.39 38.88 7.34
N GLY A 943 -41.36 38.76 8.17
CA GLY A 943 -41.39 39.10 9.59
C GLY A 943 -41.24 40.60 9.85
N THR A 944 -41.53 41.02 11.07
CA THR A 944 -41.42 42.43 11.50
C THR A 944 -39.99 42.99 11.48
N ASP A 945 -38.99 42.10 11.48
CA ASP A 945 -37.56 42.44 11.36
C ASP A 945 -37.04 42.36 9.91
N GLY A 946 -37.93 42.12 8.94
CA GLY A 946 -37.62 42.01 7.51
C GLY A 946 -37.12 40.64 7.07
N ARG A 947 -36.99 39.66 7.97
CA ARG A 947 -36.61 38.28 7.64
C ARG A 947 -37.76 37.50 7.04
N LEU A 948 -37.46 36.35 6.44
CA LEU A 948 -38.46 35.43 5.93
C LEU A 948 -38.98 34.51 7.04
N LEU A 949 -40.30 34.41 7.17
CA LEU A 949 -40.99 33.54 8.13
C LEU A 949 -41.01 32.11 7.59
N ALA A 950 -40.16 31.25 8.17
CA ALA A 950 -40.10 29.83 7.84
C ALA A 950 -39.73 28.96 9.06
N ASP A 951 -40.13 27.68 9.04
CA ASP A 951 -39.73 26.71 10.06
C ASP A 951 -38.23 26.33 9.94
N THR A 952 -37.75 25.43 10.82
CA THR A 952 -36.36 24.96 10.82
C THR A 952 -35.96 24.16 9.58
N HIS A 953 -36.91 23.82 8.73
CA HIS A 953 -36.71 23.13 7.47
C HIS A 953 -36.96 24.04 6.26
N GLY A 954 -37.25 25.32 6.49
CA GLY A 954 -37.48 26.32 5.46
C GLY A 954 -38.89 26.32 4.88
N ARG A 955 -39.88 25.67 5.52
CA ARG A 955 -41.29 25.74 5.08
C ARG A 955 -41.89 27.08 5.47
N THR A 956 -42.50 27.77 4.51
CA THR A 956 -43.26 29.00 4.77
C THR A 956 -44.74 28.69 5.03
N GLY A 957 -45.56 29.72 5.27
CA GLY A 957 -47.02 29.59 5.32
C GLY A 957 -47.68 29.19 4.00
N LEU A 958 -46.93 29.08 2.89
CA LEU A 958 -47.41 28.68 1.58
C LEU A 958 -46.74 27.36 1.14
N ALA A 959 -47.52 26.33 0.82
CA ALA A 959 -47.02 24.97 0.54
C ALA A 959 -46.02 24.86 -0.62
N TRP A 960 -46.04 25.79 -1.58
CA TRP A 960 -45.15 25.81 -2.75
C TRP A 960 -43.95 26.74 -2.58
N LEU A 961 -43.84 27.48 -1.46
CA LEU A 961 -42.81 28.47 -1.21
C LEU A 961 -41.98 28.10 0.02
N PHE A 962 -40.67 28.12 -0.16
CA PHE A 962 -39.70 27.77 0.88
C PHE A 962 -38.67 28.90 1.02
N ALA A 963 -37.96 28.94 2.15
CA ALA A 963 -36.90 29.92 2.41
C ALA A 963 -35.69 29.27 3.10
N ALA A 964 -34.49 29.75 2.79
CA ALA A 964 -33.23 29.18 3.29
C ALA A 964 -32.14 30.24 3.54
N GLY A 965 -31.16 29.86 4.36
CA GLY A 965 -29.97 30.66 4.65
C GLY A 965 -30.25 31.87 5.54
N ASP A 966 -29.37 32.87 5.44
CA ASP A 966 -29.40 34.05 6.30
C ASP A 966 -30.67 34.91 6.15
N ALA A 967 -31.47 34.68 5.10
CA ALA A 967 -32.77 35.31 4.93
C ALA A 967 -33.79 34.88 6.00
N VAL A 968 -33.62 33.68 6.59
CA VAL A 968 -34.48 33.11 7.63
C VAL A 968 -33.84 33.27 9.00
N THR A 969 -32.59 32.85 9.15
CA THR A 969 -31.89 32.80 10.45
C THR A 969 -31.27 34.14 10.87
N GLY A 970 -31.09 35.06 9.92
CA GLY A 970 -30.11 36.14 10.04
C GLY A 970 -28.68 35.65 9.76
N PRO A 971 -27.70 36.57 9.78
CA PRO A 971 -26.31 36.27 9.45
C PRO A 971 -25.75 35.10 10.27
N SER A 972 -25.25 34.08 9.57
CA SER A 972 -24.76 32.84 10.16
C SER A 972 -23.44 32.40 9.54
N THR A 973 -22.91 31.25 9.98
CA THR A 973 -21.69 30.69 9.39
C THR A 973 -21.98 30.07 8.02
N VAL A 974 -21.01 30.07 7.10
CA VAL A 974 -21.18 29.49 5.76
C VAL A 974 -21.65 28.02 5.77
N THR A 975 -21.21 27.25 6.78
CA THR A 975 -21.64 25.87 6.99
C THR A 975 -23.10 25.76 7.43
N GLN A 976 -23.60 26.71 8.23
CA GLN A 976 -25.01 26.76 8.62
C GLN A 976 -25.90 27.21 7.46
N ALA A 977 -25.46 28.18 6.66
CA ALA A 977 -26.15 28.62 5.45
C ALA A 977 -26.31 27.46 4.45
N MET A 978 -25.22 26.73 4.15
CA MET A 978 -25.29 25.55 3.29
C MET A 978 -26.19 24.45 3.89
N ALA A 979 -26.09 24.18 5.20
CA ALA A 979 -26.95 23.19 5.87
C ALA A 979 -28.44 23.56 5.82
N SER A 980 -28.78 24.85 5.91
CA SER A 980 -30.15 25.33 5.71
C SER A 980 -30.64 25.02 4.30
N GLY A 981 -29.83 25.28 3.26
CA GLY A 981 -30.18 24.94 1.88
C GLY A 981 -30.43 23.44 1.66
N VAL A 982 -29.60 22.58 2.25
CA VAL A 982 -29.75 21.11 2.21
C VAL A 982 -31.05 20.66 2.88
N ARG A 983 -31.37 21.20 4.06
CA ARG A 983 -32.63 20.90 4.77
C ARG A 983 -33.86 21.34 3.98
N THR A 984 -33.80 22.51 3.36
CA THR A 984 -34.89 23.03 2.54
C THR A 984 -35.14 22.17 1.31
N ALA A 985 -34.07 21.71 0.65
CA ALA A 985 -34.20 20.75 -0.46
C ALA A 985 -34.86 19.43 -0.01
N TRP A 986 -34.50 18.90 1.16
CA TRP A 986 -35.15 17.72 1.74
C TRP A 986 -36.63 17.95 2.05
N ALA A 987 -36.97 19.07 2.68
CA ALA A 987 -38.35 19.36 3.05
C ALA A 987 -39.26 19.59 1.85
N LEU A 988 -38.72 20.21 0.79
CA LEU A 988 -39.38 20.35 -0.50
C LEU A 988 -39.63 18.98 -1.13
N ASP A 989 -38.63 18.10 -1.13
CA ASP A 989 -38.76 16.74 -1.66
C ASP A 989 -39.84 15.94 -0.92
N VAL A 990 -39.87 16.00 0.41
CA VAL A 990 -40.95 15.39 1.22
C VAL A 990 -42.33 15.95 0.84
N ALA A 991 -42.43 17.25 0.60
CA ALA A 991 -43.68 17.90 0.25
C ALA A 991 -44.19 17.51 -1.15
N LEU A 992 -43.29 17.22 -2.10
CA LEU A 992 -43.65 16.90 -3.48
C LEU A 992 -43.77 15.38 -3.74
N ALA A 993 -42.91 14.56 -3.14
CA ALA A 993 -42.83 13.12 -3.39
C ALA A 993 -43.59 12.27 -2.36
N GLY A 994 -43.98 12.82 -1.21
CA GLY A 994 -44.79 12.15 -0.18
C GLY A 994 -44.09 11.07 0.66
N ASP A 995 -42.87 10.67 0.29
CA ASP A 995 -42.09 9.67 1.01
C ASP A 995 -41.36 10.28 2.22
N ARG A 996 -41.06 9.49 3.26
CA ARG A 996 -40.45 9.97 4.53
C ARG A 996 -38.96 9.57 4.69
N PRO A 997 -38.01 10.14 3.94
CA PRO A 997 -36.59 9.93 4.20
C PRO A 997 -36.15 10.64 5.50
N VAL A 998 -35.10 10.10 6.14
CA VAL A 998 -34.46 10.70 7.33
C VAL A 998 -33.91 12.09 7.00
N ASP A 999 -34.17 13.09 7.86
CA ASP A 999 -33.64 14.46 7.74
C ASP A 999 -32.10 14.43 7.62
N PRO A 1000 -31.52 15.02 6.55
CA PRO A 1000 -30.09 14.97 6.31
C PRO A 1000 -29.24 15.79 7.30
N CYS A 1001 -29.83 16.67 8.11
CA CYS A 1001 -29.10 17.54 9.05
C CYS A 1001 -29.85 17.65 10.40
N ARG A 1002 -29.69 16.65 11.28
CA ARG A 1002 -30.33 16.60 12.61
C ARG A 1002 -29.88 17.68 13.61
N ALA A 1003 -28.79 18.39 13.38
CA ALA A 1003 -28.39 19.49 14.27
C ALA A 1003 -29.46 20.60 14.21
N PRO A 1004 -30.07 20.99 15.36
CA PRO A 1004 -31.11 22.02 15.35
C PRO A 1004 -30.56 23.31 14.75
N LEU A 1005 -31.32 23.92 13.83
CA LEU A 1005 -31.05 25.30 13.45
C LEU A 1005 -31.21 26.17 14.69
N PRO A 1006 -30.25 27.06 15.00
CA PRO A 1006 -30.48 28.03 16.06
C PRO A 1006 -31.73 28.84 15.72
N GLN A 1007 -32.73 28.81 16.60
CA GLN A 1007 -33.91 29.66 16.50
C GLN A 1007 -33.60 31.00 17.18
N GLY A 1008 -33.71 32.09 16.43
CA GLY A 1008 -33.35 33.44 16.90
C GLY A 1008 -31.85 33.74 16.77
N GLN A 1009 -31.49 35.01 16.96
CA GLN A 1009 -30.09 35.47 16.93
C GLN A 1009 -29.32 34.92 18.15
N THR A 1010 -28.89 33.65 18.11
CA THR A 1010 -27.85 33.18 19.03
C THR A 1010 -26.51 33.63 18.49
N ARG A 1011 -25.83 34.53 19.22
CA ARG A 1011 -24.42 34.82 18.97
C ARG A 1011 -23.65 33.51 19.09
N HIS A 1012 -23.00 33.10 18.01
CA HIS A 1012 -22.16 31.92 18.01
C HIS A 1012 -20.97 32.20 18.92
N ARG A 1013 -20.97 31.64 20.14
CA ARG A 1013 -19.79 31.69 21.01
C ARG A 1013 -18.77 30.69 20.47
N PRO A 1014 -17.54 31.10 20.17
CA PRO A 1014 -16.49 30.15 19.87
C PRO A 1014 -16.20 29.28 21.09
N SER A 1015 -15.80 28.03 20.85
CA SER A 1015 -15.37 27.13 21.91
C SER A 1015 -14.11 27.71 22.59
N PRO A 1016 -13.95 27.60 23.92
CA PRO A 1016 -12.80 28.16 24.65
C PRO A 1016 -11.45 27.52 24.30
N ILE A 1017 -11.44 26.46 23.48
CA ILE A 1017 -10.21 25.84 22.99
C ILE A 1017 -9.66 26.70 21.85
N ALA A 1018 -8.66 27.52 22.15
CA ALA A 1018 -7.84 28.17 21.15
C ALA A 1018 -7.12 27.11 20.30
N VAL A 1019 -7.66 26.77 19.14
CA VAL A 1019 -6.94 25.98 18.15
C VAL A 1019 -6.01 26.95 17.41
N LEU A 1020 -4.76 27.05 17.87
CA LEU A 1020 -3.75 27.81 17.14
C LEU A 1020 -3.66 27.27 15.70
N PRO A 1021 -3.67 28.14 14.68
CA PRO A 1021 -3.42 27.70 13.32
C PRO A 1021 -2.00 27.11 13.25
N ARG A 1022 -1.90 25.80 13.03
CA ARG A 1022 -0.60 25.14 12.79
C ARG A 1022 -0.04 25.42 11.39
N PHE A 1023 -0.88 25.93 10.50
CA PHE A 1023 -0.60 26.29 9.12
C PHE A 1023 -1.13 27.72 8.90
N GLY A 1024 -0.43 28.54 8.11
CA GLY A 1024 -0.87 29.90 7.80
C GLY A 1024 -2.24 29.95 7.09
N GLU A 1025 -2.83 31.14 6.99
CA GLU A 1025 -4.15 31.36 6.39
C GLU A 1025 -4.23 30.89 4.91
N ILE A 1026 -3.08 30.76 4.25
CA ILE A 1026 -2.94 30.30 2.86
C ILE A 1026 -2.19 28.96 2.71
N ASP A 1027 -1.60 28.42 3.76
CA ASP A 1027 -0.72 27.26 3.65
C ASP A 1027 -1.50 25.96 3.52
N VAL A 1028 -1.16 25.17 2.51
CA VAL A 1028 -1.69 23.82 2.30
C VAL A 1028 -0.70 22.83 2.91
N PRO A 1029 -1.13 21.91 3.79
CA PRO A 1029 -0.25 20.86 4.28
C PRO A 1029 0.36 20.05 3.13
N THR A 1030 1.62 19.64 3.27
CA THR A 1030 2.22 18.65 2.36
C THR A 1030 1.56 17.27 2.52
N ALA A 1031 1.74 16.39 1.53
CA ALA A 1031 1.20 15.02 1.60
C ALA A 1031 1.68 14.26 2.84
N ALA A 1032 2.94 14.44 3.23
CA ALA A 1032 3.52 13.80 4.41
C ALA A 1032 2.88 14.34 5.70
N GLU A 1033 2.76 15.66 5.84
CA GLU A 1033 2.12 16.29 7.01
C GLU A 1033 0.64 15.90 7.12
N ALA A 1034 -0.09 15.86 6.00
CA ALA A 1034 -1.48 15.44 5.97
C ALA A 1034 -1.65 13.97 6.36
N ALA A 1035 -0.79 13.07 5.88
CA ALA A 1035 -0.81 11.66 6.25
C ALA A 1035 -0.53 11.49 7.75
N THR A 1036 0.53 12.11 8.28
CA THR A 1036 0.88 12.07 9.70
C THR A 1036 -0.22 12.65 10.59
N GLU A 1037 -0.83 13.76 10.18
CA GLU A 1037 -1.93 14.36 10.96
C GLU A 1037 -3.20 13.50 10.90
N ALA A 1038 -3.51 12.87 9.77
CA ALA A 1038 -4.62 11.92 9.63
C ALA A 1038 -4.42 10.62 10.43
N GLU A 1039 -3.17 10.21 10.64
CA GLU A 1039 -2.83 9.06 11.50
C GLU A 1039 -3.24 9.24 12.96
N ARG A 1040 -3.35 10.49 13.43
CA ARG A 1040 -3.78 10.83 14.80
C ARG A 1040 -5.28 10.60 15.04
N CYS A 1041 -6.07 10.43 13.98
CA CYS A 1041 -7.50 10.17 14.10
C CYS A 1041 -7.78 8.80 14.73
N ARG A 1042 -8.66 8.77 15.73
CA ARG A 1042 -9.08 7.53 16.41
C ARG A 1042 -10.13 6.72 15.64
N LEU A 1043 -10.62 7.23 14.50
CA LEU A 1043 -11.69 6.63 13.70
C LEU A 1043 -12.95 6.28 14.52
N CYS A 1044 -13.32 7.13 15.49
CA CYS A 1044 -14.49 6.90 16.34
C CYS A 1044 -15.80 6.89 15.52
N GLY A 1045 -16.72 5.99 15.88
CA GLY A 1045 -18.04 5.87 15.24
C GLY A 1045 -18.04 5.44 13.76
N LEU A 1046 -17.01 4.72 13.29
CA LEU A 1046 -16.92 4.21 11.91
C LEU A 1046 -17.98 3.13 11.58
N CYS A 1047 -18.24 2.90 10.29
CA CYS A 1047 -19.50 2.37 9.75
C CYS A 1047 -19.82 0.86 9.90
N ALA A 1048 -21.06 0.58 10.33
CA ALA A 1048 -22.00 -0.51 10.00
C ALA A 1048 -21.65 -1.56 8.93
N ASN A 1049 -21.45 -1.18 7.68
CA ASN A 1049 -21.37 -2.14 6.56
C ASN A 1049 -19.93 -2.64 6.35
N CYS A 1050 -19.20 -2.83 7.45
CA CYS A 1050 -17.78 -3.14 7.39
C CYS A 1050 -17.52 -4.55 6.84
N THR A 1051 -18.44 -5.50 7.07
CA THR A 1051 -18.27 -6.93 6.74
C THR A 1051 -16.92 -7.50 7.17
N ALA A 1052 -16.21 -6.87 8.10
CA ALA A 1052 -14.82 -7.17 8.44
C ALA A 1052 -14.64 -8.61 8.94
N CYS A 1053 -15.62 -9.13 9.68
CA CYS A 1053 -15.65 -10.51 10.14
C CYS A 1053 -15.83 -11.55 9.01
N VAL A 1054 -16.40 -11.14 7.88
CA VAL A 1054 -16.58 -11.97 6.67
C VAL A 1054 -15.38 -11.77 5.75
N ASP A 1055 -15.12 -10.53 5.34
CA ASP A 1055 -14.21 -10.20 4.25
C ASP A 1055 -12.74 -10.12 4.66
N LEU A 1056 -12.44 -9.94 5.95
CA LEU A 1056 -11.06 -9.82 6.44
C LEU A 1056 -10.63 -11.04 7.26
N LEU A 1057 -11.55 -11.62 8.04
CA LEU A 1057 -11.29 -12.81 8.85
C LEU A 1057 -11.55 -14.11 8.07
N GLY A 1058 -12.52 -14.11 7.15
CA GLY A 1058 -12.83 -15.25 6.27
C GLY A 1058 -13.32 -16.50 6.98
N CYS A 1059 -13.92 -16.37 8.17
CA CYS A 1059 -14.35 -17.52 8.96
C CYS A 1059 -15.53 -18.25 8.27
N PRO A 1060 -15.43 -19.56 7.96
CA PRO A 1060 -16.51 -20.29 7.28
C PRO A 1060 -17.75 -20.47 8.17
N ALA A 1061 -17.63 -20.23 9.48
CA ALA A 1061 -18.77 -20.21 10.41
C ALA A 1061 -19.54 -18.88 10.40
N ILE A 1062 -19.08 -17.87 9.66
CA ILE A 1062 -19.76 -16.59 9.48
C ILE A 1062 -20.21 -16.52 8.03
N VAL A 1063 -21.51 -16.56 7.80
CA VAL A 1063 -22.08 -16.51 6.45
C VAL A 1063 -22.49 -15.07 6.16
N GLY A 1064 -21.93 -14.51 5.08
CA GLY A 1064 -22.21 -13.16 4.59
C GLY A 1064 -23.19 -13.12 3.42
N GLY A 1065 -23.94 -12.02 3.32
CA GLY A 1065 -24.88 -11.61 2.26
C GLY A 1065 -25.24 -10.13 2.45
N GLU A 1066 -26.12 -9.55 1.63
CA GLU A 1066 -26.61 -8.18 1.85
C GLU A 1066 -27.42 -8.08 3.16
N GLY A 1067 -26.75 -7.82 4.30
CA GLY A 1067 -27.39 -7.74 5.63
C GLY A 1067 -26.46 -8.07 6.80
N VAL A 1068 -27.05 -8.29 7.99
CA VAL A 1068 -26.35 -8.65 9.24
C VAL A 1068 -25.76 -10.08 9.13
N PRO A 1069 -24.45 -10.29 9.34
CA PRO A 1069 -23.82 -11.60 9.27
C PRO A 1069 -24.48 -12.60 10.20
N SER A 1070 -24.62 -13.85 9.76
CA SER A 1070 -25.14 -14.94 10.61
C SER A 1070 -24.03 -15.88 11.03
N LEU A 1071 -24.07 -16.31 12.30
CA LEU A 1071 -23.15 -17.30 12.86
C LEU A 1071 -23.77 -18.69 12.76
N ARG A 1072 -23.10 -19.57 12.02
CA ARG A 1072 -23.44 -20.98 11.86
C ARG A 1072 -22.96 -21.76 13.07
N GLY A 1073 -23.86 -22.01 14.01
CA GLY A 1073 -23.56 -22.76 15.25
C GLY A 1073 -23.02 -24.17 14.99
N ASP A 1074 -23.37 -24.78 13.87
CA ASP A 1074 -22.88 -26.09 13.40
C ASP A 1074 -21.41 -26.07 12.93
N LEU A 1075 -20.88 -24.90 12.55
CA LEU A 1075 -19.50 -24.72 12.10
C LEU A 1075 -18.64 -23.95 13.12
N CYS A 1076 -19.26 -23.30 14.10
CA CYS A 1076 -18.59 -22.46 15.10
C CYS A 1076 -17.98 -23.31 16.23
N ASN A 1077 -16.71 -23.05 16.55
CA ASN A 1077 -16.01 -23.71 17.66
C ASN A 1077 -15.85 -22.83 18.92
N GLY A 1078 -16.47 -21.65 18.95
CA GLY A 1078 -16.42 -20.76 20.12
C GLY A 1078 -15.09 -20.04 20.35
N CYS A 1079 -14.19 -19.97 19.36
CA CYS A 1079 -12.84 -19.42 19.56
C CYS A 1079 -12.74 -17.92 19.90
N GLY A 1080 -13.84 -17.15 19.80
CA GLY A 1080 -13.86 -15.72 20.14
C GLY A 1080 -13.10 -14.79 19.19
N LEU A 1081 -12.40 -15.30 18.16
CA LEU A 1081 -11.57 -14.50 17.24
C LEU A 1081 -12.33 -13.37 16.53
N CYS A 1082 -13.59 -13.61 16.20
CA CYS A 1082 -14.44 -12.62 15.53
C CYS A 1082 -14.79 -11.42 16.42
N VAL A 1083 -14.71 -11.55 17.75
CA VAL A 1083 -14.90 -10.45 18.71
C VAL A 1083 -13.81 -9.40 18.55
N HIS A 1084 -12.56 -9.84 18.35
CA HIS A 1084 -11.41 -8.95 18.19
C HIS A 1084 -11.40 -8.22 16.85
N ALA A 1085 -11.84 -8.89 15.77
CA ALA A 1085 -11.97 -8.28 14.44
C ALA A 1085 -13.18 -7.34 14.33
N CYS A 1086 -14.11 -7.37 15.29
CA CYS A 1086 -15.33 -6.57 15.25
C CYS A 1086 -15.03 -5.10 15.56
N VAL A 1087 -15.15 -4.22 14.57
CA VAL A 1087 -14.93 -2.78 14.75
C VAL A 1087 -15.98 -2.13 15.66
N ASN A 1088 -17.21 -2.65 15.69
CA ASN A 1088 -18.31 -2.08 16.49
C ASN A 1088 -18.53 -2.76 17.84
N GLY A 1089 -17.95 -3.95 18.04
CA GLY A 1089 -18.12 -4.78 19.24
C GLY A 1089 -19.55 -5.26 19.37
N ALA A 1090 -20.14 -5.54 18.21
CA ALA A 1090 -21.40 -6.26 18.09
C ALA A 1090 -21.24 -7.72 18.46
N LEU A 1091 -20.03 -8.27 18.35
CA LEU A 1091 -19.71 -9.63 18.77
C LEU A 1091 -19.19 -9.63 20.19
N ALA A 1092 -19.72 -10.50 21.04
CA ALA A 1092 -19.25 -10.75 22.39
C ALA A 1092 -19.20 -12.26 22.67
N VAL A 1093 -18.24 -12.71 23.48
CA VAL A 1093 -18.28 -14.07 24.02
C VAL A 1093 -19.21 -14.04 25.24
N PRO A 1094 -20.19 -14.96 25.33
CA PRO A 1094 -21.02 -15.08 26.53
C PRO A 1094 -20.16 -15.34 27.77
N PRO A 1095 -20.55 -14.80 28.94
CA PRO A 1095 -19.81 -14.97 30.19
C PRO A 1095 -19.69 -16.43 30.63
#